data_AF-A0A9W8QUY3-F1
#
_entry.id   AF-A0A9W8QUY3-F1
#
_cell.length_a   1.000
_cell.length_b   1.000
_cell.length_c   1.000
_cell.angle_alpha   90.00
_cell.angle_beta   90.00
_cell.angle_gamma   90.00
#
_symmetry.space_group_name_H-M   'P 1'
#
loop_
_entity.id
_entity.type
_entity.pdbx_description
1 polymer ?
#
loop_
_entity_poly.entity_id
_entity_poly.type
_entity_poly.pdbx_seq_one_letter_code
_entity_poly.pdbx_strand_id
1 'polypeptide(L)'
;MLDNLAKGVSHIQENWESYTALCSYAFLASRLLSQVPSELSHAFLGLLEKCRKVSYRWLMTVLGRVQETTNETQRREFLETALNIALICADSFNVYDGFLPMILADSEQASMLVECSIIIYDNASLKSETESTLPDILFDRWKHTMHRARAILVEQNLLANSCLNLAIKRRWSAFQPAASWALAAKTCYWFETTSRGHLQVHLNILTGELLVNGLPLSGLPKQYERHDDYERLFGSLILNVMPSNLPGMRFCTTQRFQGHTVHFGMQDQDLLVRLEANGSYLDLIPSQTFREMLPHSFVDDYAHWYHNKTGIIQLRSLKDPWTADPDDWCLARQDGTWKLSQGGRTFLFAPSSSMARRIAGILSPLEAPLGLHMLYDAQESALEVRVPGLRLDFLLRAGESTIRSRQFRDMHIDLDQSVGTLVGFKSKLVLRSDQYPSTRMLLIPEGDIQFQRFSDHVAVNAAYGTADRVQAYRIDDLLGRLVADTKLESKLYLAYIHALTSSCLPDPLLKRTGTEETLHILGSASVRAPCALSRTAHDRLNLIAALAPKRAFYPAFEKVMQRVDWSSKLNFLAQDDRLYTATKEILGRSDETGFLYPHHNTEQSELIHTTMSLVERAILRNSRQCVSGFEAEAFTVQHDVAYQPRERDDSDRAERATEMAFRAYNKLLTLSEPVAAGFAHHLYTLLSHESTTSDRTVPPREDMLYDSKWLKNPKTFLSSYWCRLHHAFQGNQIWLNRFELMVWIATVAYSAESDNKVTQALLLLALSASLSAIPLPSDGRYNLSLGCKMEATELEAIARQAALRYELTPAARLGPHLGESSRQTMSRRHRECQSETMKAVELFKGGLARQWPCDCPRTPSDGYVTAYINVSKAMGSVV
;
A
#
# COMPACT_ATOMS: atom_id res chain seq x y z
N MET A 1 33.72 -41.36 61.11
CA MET A 1 33.66 -40.67 59.81
C MET A 1 32.57 -41.26 58.91
N LEU A 2 32.57 -42.59 58.69
CA LEU A 2 31.50 -43.29 57.95
C LEU A 2 30.09 -42.95 58.46
N ASP A 3 29.85 -43.00 59.77
CA ASP A 3 28.55 -42.65 60.37
C ASP A 3 28.11 -41.21 60.08
N ASN A 4 29.04 -40.27 60.04
CA ASN A 4 28.75 -38.87 59.74
C ASN A 4 28.39 -38.67 58.26
N LEU A 5 29.10 -39.35 57.36
CA LEU A 5 28.77 -39.35 55.93
C LEU A 5 27.42 -40.03 55.67
N ALA A 6 27.14 -41.15 56.32
CA ALA A 6 25.86 -41.84 56.21
C ALA A 6 24.69 -41.01 56.75
N LYS A 7 24.87 -40.29 57.87
CA LYS A 7 23.89 -39.33 58.40
C LYS A 7 23.68 -38.15 57.44
N GLY A 8 24.75 -37.60 56.87
CA GLY A 8 24.71 -36.51 55.89
C GLY A 8 23.90 -36.88 54.65
N VAL A 9 24.18 -38.04 54.04
CA VAL A 9 23.41 -38.56 52.89
C VAL A 9 21.94 -38.79 53.24
N SER A 10 21.64 -39.27 54.45
CA SER A 10 20.26 -39.50 54.89
C SER A 10 19.48 -38.19 55.11
N HIS A 11 20.16 -37.11 55.52
CA HIS A 11 19.52 -35.82 55.75
C HIS A 11 19.12 -35.14 54.43
N ILE A 12 19.96 -35.28 53.39
CA ILE A 12 19.71 -34.64 52.10
C ILE A 12 18.80 -35.45 51.17
N GLN A 13 18.53 -36.73 51.45
CA GLN A 13 17.92 -37.68 50.50
C GLN A 13 16.57 -37.24 49.88
N GLU A 14 15.82 -36.35 50.53
CA GLU A 14 14.54 -35.84 50.05
C GLU A 14 14.66 -34.53 49.24
N ASN A 15 15.83 -33.88 49.25
CA ASN A 15 16.07 -32.61 48.57
C ASN A 15 17.09 -32.75 47.42
N TRP A 16 16.57 -32.85 46.19
CA TRP A 16 17.39 -32.97 44.97
C TRP A 16 18.19 -31.71 44.63
N GLU A 17 17.84 -30.53 45.16
CA GLU A 17 18.61 -29.29 44.96
C GLU A 17 19.97 -29.34 45.67
N SER A 18 20.14 -30.26 46.63
CA SER A 18 21.40 -30.49 47.36
C SER A 18 22.37 -31.44 46.63
N TYR A 19 22.31 -31.52 45.30
CA TYR A 19 23.12 -32.46 44.51
C TYR A 19 24.64 -32.23 44.64
N THR A 20 25.09 -30.98 44.82
CA THR A 20 26.49 -30.66 45.08
C THR A 20 27.02 -31.25 46.40
N ALA A 21 26.18 -31.29 47.43
CA ALA A 21 26.52 -31.95 48.70
C ALA A 21 26.63 -33.47 48.53
N LEU A 22 25.70 -34.08 47.77
CA LEU A 22 25.76 -35.51 47.45
C LEU A 22 27.02 -35.86 46.66
N CYS A 23 27.43 -35.02 45.70
CA CYS A 23 28.68 -35.14 44.95
C CYS A 23 29.89 -35.18 45.90
N SER A 24 29.93 -34.27 46.87
CA SER A 24 31.01 -34.20 47.87
C SER A 24 31.07 -35.46 48.74
N TYR A 25 29.92 -35.98 49.17
CA TYR A 25 29.85 -37.23 49.94
C TYR A 25 30.25 -38.46 49.12
N ALA A 26 29.82 -38.55 47.87
CA ALA A 26 30.21 -39.63 46.97
C ALA A 26 31.71 -39.62 46.68
N PHE A 27 32.29 -38.45 46.42
CA PHE A 27 33.72 -38.29 46.19
C PHE A 27 34.55 -38.66 47.43
N LEU A 28 34.18 -38.16 48.61
CA LEU A 28 34.85 -38.50 49.87
C LEU A 28 34.73 -39.99 50.19
N ALA A 29 33.55 -40.60 49.99
CA ALA A 29 33.34 -42.03 50.21
C ALA A 29 34.20 -42.89 49.27
N SER A 30 34.29 -42.53 47.97
CA SER A 30 35.15 -43.22 47.01
C SER A 30 36.64 -43.09 47.36
N ARG A 31 37.10 -41.90 47.77
CA ARG A 31 38.50 -41.70 48.17
C ARG A 31 38.86 -42.43 49.46
N LEU A 32 38.01 -42.39 50.47
CA LEU A 32 38.23 -43.12 51.72
C LEU A 32 38.22 -44.63 51.50
N LEU A 33 37.36 -45.14 50.62
CA LEU A 33 37.36 -46.56 50.24
C LEU A 33 38.73 -47.02 49.73
N SER A 34 39.49 -46.17 49.05
CA SER A 34 40.84 -46.51 48.56
C SER A 34 41.95 -46.53 49.63
N GLN A 35 41.68 -46.00 50.83
CA GLN A 35 42.66 -45.86 51.92
C GLN A 35 42.33 -46.68 53.17
N VAL A 36 41.17 -47.34 53.17
CA VAL A 36 40.60 -48.02 54.34
C VAL A 36 40.90 -49.53 54.29
N PRO A 37 41.13 -50.21 55.44
CA PRO A 37 41.33 -51.66 55.49
C PRO A 37 40.18 -52.46 54.87
N SER A 38 40.47 -53.68 54.40
CA SER A 38 39.50 -54.57 53.73
C SER A 38 38.23 -54.83 54.53
N GLU A 39 38.32 -54.85 55.87
CA GLU A 39 37.21 -55.07 56.81
C GLU A 39 36.11 -54.00 56.71
N LEU A 40 36.49 -52.75 56.41
CA LEU A 40 35.56 -51.61 56.33
C LEU A 40 35.16 -51.28 54.88
N SER A 41 35.72 -51.98 53.90
CA SER A 41 35.46 -51.74 52.47
C SER A 41 33.99 -51.98 52.09
N HIS A 42 33.36 -53.04 52.62
CA HIS A 42 31.94 -53.32 52.38
C HIS A 42 31.00 -52.22 52.90
N ALA A 43 31.34 -51.60 54.03
CA ALA A 43 30.50 -50.56 54.62
C ALA A 43 30.55 -49.26 53.79
N PHE A 44 31.72 -48.90 53.25
CA PHE A 44 31.86 -47.78 52.31
C PHE A 44 31.23 -48.07 50.93
N LEU A 45 31.28 -49.32 50.45
CA LEU A 45 30.55 -49.74 49.24
C LEU A 45 29.04 -49.60 49.42
N GLY A 46 28.49 -49.99 50.58
CA GLY A 46 27.08 -49.80 50.91
C GLY A 46 26.67 -48.32 50.99
N LEU A 47 27.57 -47.45 51.46
CA LEU A 47 27.34 -46.00 51.43
C LEU A 47 27.30 -45.45 50.00
N LEU A 48 28.22 -45.88 49.12
CA LEU A 48 28.22 -45.48 47.70
C LEU A 48 26.99 -46.00 46.96
N GLU A 49 26.54 -47.22 47.26
CA GLU A 49 25.27 -47.75 46.76
C GLU A 49 24.08 -46.88 47.21
N LYS A 50 24.07 -46.42 48.46
CA LYS A 50 23.05 -45.49 48.95
C LYS A 50 23.07 -44.17 48.17
N CYS A 51 24.26 -43.60 47.93
CA CYS A 51 24.40 -42.39 47.10
C CYS A 51 23.88 -42.60 45.66
N ARG A 52 24.12 -43.78 45.07
CA ARG A 52 23.60 -44.17 43.75
C ARG A 52 22.08 -44.19 43.71
N LYS A 53 21.46 -44.89 44.66
CA LYS A 53 19.99 -45.00 44.74
C LYS A 53 19.33 -43.64 44.97
N VAL A 54 19.93 -42.76 45.78
CA VAL A 54 19.42 -41.39 46.02
C VAL A 54 19.54 -40.53 44.76
N SER A 55 20.73 -40.43 44.16
CA SER A 55 20.94 -39.66 42.92
C SER A 55 20.06 -40.14 41.78
N TYR A 56 19.93 -41.45 41.60
CA TYR A 56 19.07 -42.04 40.58
C TYR A 56 17.59 -41.74 40.81
N ARG A 57 17.11 -41.77 42.07
CA ARG A 57 15.73 -41.38 42.39
C ARG A 57 15.48 -39.91 42.03
N TRP A 58 16.39 -39.01 42.38
CA TRP A 58 16.29 -37.60 42.02
C TRP A 58 16.26 -37.39 40.51
N LEU A 59 17.12 -38.11 39.77
CA LEU A 59 17.15 -38.07 38.31
C LEU A 59 15.79 -38.42 37.71
N MET A 60 15.15 -39.48 38.20
CA MET A 60 13.82 -39.89 37.73
C MET A 60 12.73 -38.86 38.07
N THR A 61 12.79 -38.25 39.25
CA THR A 61 11.86 -37.17 39.63
C THR A 61 12.01 -35.94 38.74
N VAL A 62 13.26 -35.52 38.47
CA VAL A 62 13.54 -34.35 37.62
C VAL A 62 13.12 -34.62 36.17
N LEU A 63 13.43 -35.81 35.63
CA LEU A 63 12.98 -36.21 34.29
C LEU A 63 11.45 -36.30 34.18
N GLY A 64 10.74 -36.67 35.25
CA GLY A 64 9.27 -36.58 35.30
C GLY A 64 8.77 -35.14 35.19
N ARG A 65 9.38 -34.21 35.94
CA ARG A 65 9.04 -32.77 35.87
C ARG A 65 9.33 -32.15 34.50
N VAL A 66 10.43 -32.57 33.86
CA VAL A 66 10.75 -32.19 32.47
C VAL A 66 9.59 -32.52 31.53
N GLN A 67 8.92 -33.67 31.72
CA GLN A 67 7.80 -34.11 30.87
C GLN A 67 6.52 -33.31 31.13
N GLU A 68 6.26 -32.92 32.38
CA GLU A 68 5.07 -32.14 32.76
C GLU A 68 5.19 -30.67 32.36
N THR A 69 6.42 -30.17 32.23
CA THR A 69 6.70 -28.75 31.97
C THR A 69 6.56 -28.42 30.48
N THR A 70 5.68 -27.47 30.15
CA THR A 70 5.50 -26.93 28.80
C THR A 70 6.37 -25.70 28.52
N ASN A 71 6.96 -25.09 29.55
CA ASN A 71 7.85 -23.94 29.42
C ASN A 71 9.29 -24.38 29.13
N GLU A 72 9.81 -24.00 27.96
CA GLU A 72 11.17 -24.31 27.51
C GLU A 72 12.28 -23.82 28.43
N THR A 73 12.15 -22.66 29.08
CA THR A 73 13.21 -22.15 29.97
C THR A 73 13.33 -23.02 31.22
N GLN A 74 12.19 -23.31 31.86
CA GLN A 74 12.13 -24.20 33.02
C GLN A 74 12.52 -25.63 32.65
N ARG A 75 12.10 -26.09 31.46
CA ARG A 75 12.47 -27.41 30.93
C ARG A 75 13.99 -27.52 30.74
N ARG A 76 14.64 -26.49 30.20
CA ARG A 76 16.09 -26.43 30.06
C ARG A 76 16.81 -26.46 31.41
N GLU A 77 16.36 -25.67 32.38
CA GLU A 77 16.92 -25.66 33.75
C GLU A 77 16.80 -27.06 34.42
N PHE A 78 15.66 -27.73 34.23
CA PHE A 78 15.49 -29.10 34.72
C PHE A 78 16.38 -30.11 33.98
N LEU A 79 16.59 -29.96 32.66
CA LEU A 79 17.51 -30.81 31.90
C LEU A 79 18.99 -30.60 32.29
N GLU A 80 19.40 -29.36 32.54
CA GLU A 80 20.74 -29.03 33.08
C GLU A 80 20.93 -29.66 34.48
N THR A 81 19.92 -29.57 35.32
CA THR A 81 19.92 -30.20 36.64
C THR A 81 19.98 -31.74 36.52
N ALA A 82 19.22 -32.32 35.59
CA ALA A 82 19.24 -33.76 35.32
C ALA A 82 20.62 -34.22 34.83
N LEU A 83 21.28 -33.45 33.97
CA LEU A 83 22.66 -33.71 33.51
C LEU A 83 23.63 -33.75 34.70
N ASN A 84 23.56 -32.76 35.60
CA ASN A 84 24.41 -32.71 36.79
C ASN A 84 24.17 -33.91 37.73
N ILE A 85 22.91 -34.27 37.98
CA ILE A 85 22.57 -35.42 38.83
C ILE A 85 23.02 -36.74 38.18
N ALA A 86 22.87 -36.89 36.86
CA ALA A 86 23.33 -38.07 36.12
C ALA A 86 24.85 -38.22 36.19
N LEU A 87 25.61 -37.13 36.06
CA LEU A 87 27.07 -37.12 36.23
C LEU A 87 27.50 -37.53 37.64
N ILE A 88 26.79 -37.07 38.68
CA ILE A 88 27.06 -37.46 40.07
C ILE A 88 26.73 -38.93 40.30
N CYS A 89 25.61 -39.41 39.73
CA CYS A 89 25.24 -40.81 39.79
C CYS A 89 26.34 -41.68 39.12
N ALA A 90 26.84 -41.25 37.96
CA ALA A 90 27.95 -41.94 37.29
C ALA A 90 29.27 -41.89 38.09
N ASP A 91 29.62 -40.77 38.72
CA ASP A 91 30.88 -40.64 39.50
C ASP A 91 30.90 -41.54 40.75
N SER A 92 29.74 -41.91 41.29
CA SER A 92 29.67 -42.87 42.40
C SER A 92 30.13 -44.30 42.03
N PHE A 93 30.26 -44.60 40.73
CA PHE A 93 30.89 -45.82 40.21
C PHE A 93 32.41 -45.67 40.00
N ASN A 94 32.96 -44.46 40.16
CA ASN A 94 34.39 -44.19 40.03
C ASN A 94 35.14 -44.64 41.30
N VAL A 95 35.22 -45.96 41.49
CA VAL A 95 35.94 -46.63 42.60
C VAL A 95 37.23 -47.29 42.08
N TYR A 96 38.05 -47.86 42.96
CA TYR A 96 39.27 -48.61 42.56
C TYR A 96 38.94 -49.87 41.73
N ASP A 97 39.83 -50.27 40.82
CA ASP A 97 39.57 -51.32 39.80
C ASP A 97 39.10 -52.65 40.36
N GLY A 98 39.56 -53.04 41.56
CA GLY A 98 39.13 -54.30 42.19
C GLY A 98 37.65 -54.35 42.60
N PHE A 99 37.02 -53.20 42.84
CA PHE A 99 35.63 -53.13 43.32
C PHE A 99 34.61 -52.91 42.19
N LEU A 100 35.04 -52.38 41.04
CA LEU A 100 34.15 -52.08 39.92
C LEU A 100 33.48 -53.33 39.31
N PRO A 101 34.18 -54.48 39.11
CA PRO A 101 33.54 -55.72 38.66
C PRO A 101 32.48 -56.25 39.63
N MET A 102 32.73 -56.13 40.94
CA MET A 102 31.78 -56.57 41.97
C MET A 102 30.48 -55.75 41.93
N ILE A 103 30.59 -54.43 41.68
CA ILE A 103 29.42 -53.55 41.56
C ILE A 103 28.64 -53.83 40.28
N LEU A 104 29.33 -53.98 39.14
CA LEU A 104 28.69 -54.16 37.83
C LEU A 104 28.18 -55.59 37.59
N ALA A 105 28.54 -56.55 38.45
CA ALA A 105 27.92 -57.87 38.47
C ALA A 105 26.42 -57.80 38.82
N ASP A 106 26.01 -56.81 39.61
CA ASP A 106 24.59 -56.54 39.86
C ASP A 106 23.97 -55.86 38.62
N SER A 107 23.01 -56.56 38.01
CA SER A 107 22.28 -56.09 36.84
C SER A 107 21.57 -54.74 37.04
N GLU A 108 21.08 -54.46 38.26
CA GLU A 108 20.36 -53.23 38.56
C GLU A 108 21.34 -52.04 38.60
N GLN A 109 22.47 -52.20 39.29
CA GLN A 109 23.54 -51.21 39.38
C GLN A 109 24.16 -50.92 38.01
N ALA A 110 24.46 -51.98 37.23
CA ALA A 110 24.98 -51.83 35.88
C ALA A 110 23.98 -51.09 34.96
N SER A 111 22.67 -51.36 35.10
CA SER A 111 21.64 -50.66 34.32
C SER A 111 21.59 -49.16 34.63
N MET A 112 21.77 -48.77 35.90
CA MET A 112 21.80 -47.35 36.31
C MET A 112 22.95 -46.60 35.63
N LEU A 113 24.15 -47.20 35.57
CA LEU A 113 25.31 -46.58 34.93
C LEU A 113 25.12 -46.39 33.42
N VAL A 114 24.58 -47.41 32.74
CA VAL A 114 24.29 -47.36 31.29
C VAL A 114 23.22 -46.31 31.01
N GLU A 115 22.15 -46.27 31.79
CA GLU A 115 21.08 -45.29 31.64
C GLU A 115 21.55 -43.86 31.91
N CYS A 116 22.33 -43.63 32.97
CA CYS A 116 22.96 -42.33 33.22
C CYS A 116 23.86 -41.91 32.06
N SER A 117 24.60 -42.85 31.45
CA SER A 117 25.46 -42.56 30.30
C SER A 117 24.67 -42.11 29.07
N ILE A 118 23.51 -42.73 28.81
CA ILE A 118 22.59 -42.29 27.73
C ILE A 118 22.08 -40.88 28.01
N ILE A 119 21.66 -40.59 29.25
CA ILE A 119 21.16 -39.26 29.64
C ILE A 119 22.25 -38.19 29.54
N ILE A 120 23.48 -38.52 29.94
CA ILE A 120 24.63 -37.62 29.81
C ILE A 120 24.90 -37.30 28.34
N TYR A 121 24.85 -38.31 27.45
CA TYR A 121 25.03 -38.10 26.01
C TYR A 121 23.94 -37.21 25.41
N ASP A 122 22.67 -37.54 25.67
CA ASP A 122 21.50 -36.82 25.14
C ASP A 122 21.50 -35.32 25.52
N ASN A 123 22.06 -34.98 26.69
CA ASN A 123 22.07 -33.62 27.24
C ASN A 123 23.44 -32.94 27.17
N ALA A 124 24.46 -33.56 26.55
CA ALA A 124 25.83 -33.04 26.52
C ALA A 124 25.95 -31.67 25.83
N SER A 125 25.01 -31.34 24.93
CA SER A 125 24.94 -30.05 24.22
C SER A 125 24.41 -28.90 25.08
N LEU A 126 23.84 -29.18 26.26
CA LEU A 126 23.35 -28.16 27.21
C LEU A 126 24.47 -27.56 28.07
N LYS A 127 25.72 -27.97 27.87
CA LYS A 127 26.87 -27.32 28.48
C LYS A 127 26.90 -25.85 28.04
N SER A 128 26.67 -24.93 28.97
CA SER A 128 26.85 -23.50 28.71
C SER A 128 28.34 -23.21 28.49
N GLU A 129 28.66 -22.29 27.57
CA GLU A 129 30.02 -21.76 27.38
C GLU A 129 30.49 -20.90 28.57
N THR A 130 29.65 -20.71 29.58
CA THR A 130 29.94 -19.93 30.79
C THR A 130 30.57 -20.80 31.89
N GLU A 131 31.62 -20.26 32.51
CA GLU A 131 32.53 -20.88 33.48
C GLU A 131 31.85 -21.77 34.56
N SER A 132 31.71 -23.07 34.31
CA SER A 132 31.37 -24.05 35.35
C SER A 132 32.40 -25.19 35.39
N THR A 133 33.31 -25.14 36.36
CA THR A 133 34.45 -26.06 36.46
C THR A 133 34.08 -27.47 36.94
N LEU A 134 32.99 -27.63 37.70
CA LEU A 134 32.60 -28.92 38.31
C LEU A 134 31.98 -29.92 37.30
N PRO A 135 31.00 -29.54 36.45
CA PRO A 135 30.42 -30.47 35.47
C PRO A 135 31.44 -31.00 34.47
N ASP A 136 32.43 -30.19 34.07
CA ASP A 136 33.50 -30.62 33.16
C ASP A 136 34.43 -31.67 33.80
N ILE A 137 34.82 -31.46 35.06
CA ILE A 137 35.60 -32.45 35.81
C ILE A 137 34.82 -33.77 35.94
N LEU A 138 33.52 -33.69 36.25
CA LEU A 138 32.68 -34.89 36.35
C LEU A 138 32.50 -35.58 34.99
N PHE A 139 32.41 -34.83 33.90
CA PHE A 139 32.30 -35.36 32.55
C PHE A 139 33.56 -36.15 32.14
N ASP A 140 34.75 -35.63 32.43
CA ASP A 140 36.01 -36.34 32.17
C ASP A 140 36.18 -37.57 33.07
N ARG A 141 35.76 -37.48 34.33
CA ARG A 141 35.73 -38.63 35.25
C ARG A 141 34.75 -39.71 34.80
N TRP A 142 33.60 -39.34 34.26
CA TRP A 142 32.63 -40.26 33.67
C TRP A 142 33.23 -40.98 32.46
N LYS A 143 33.83 -40.26 31.50
CA LYS A 143 34.53 -40.89 30.36
C LYS A 143 35.55 -41.92 30.83
N HIS A 144 36.36 -41.55 31.82
CA HIS A 144 37.36 -42.46 32.39
C HIS A 144 36.71 -43.71 33.04
N THR A 145 35.61 -43.53 33.76
CA THR A 145 34.84 -44.62 34.39
C THR A 145 34.24 -45.54 33.33
N MET A 146 33.68 -45.02 32.23
CA MET A 146 33.14 -45.84 31.15
C MET A 146 34.21 -46.64 30.40
N HIS A 147 35.40 -46.05 30.22
CA HIS A 147 36.54 -46.79 29.65
C HIS A 147 36.96 -47.98 30.52
N ARG A 148 36.93 -47.85 31.84
CA ARG A 148 37.23 -48.93 32.80
C ARG A 148 36.09 -49.96 32.88
N ALA A 149 34.84 -49.50 32.88
CA ALA A 149 33.65 -50.34 32.92
C ALA A 149 33.45 -51.17 31.64
N ARG A 150 33.98 -50.72 30.50
CA ARG A 150 33.79 -51.35 29.18
C ARG A 150 34.07 -52.84 29.16
N ALA A 151 35.26 -53.28 29.60
CA ALA A 151 35.63 -54.69 29.56
C ALA A 151 34.71 -55.54 30.44
N ILE A 152 34.32 -54.99 31.59
CA ILE A 152 33.43 -55.63 32.55
C ILE A 152 32.03 -55.77 31.96
N LEU A 153 31.48 -54.72 31.32
CA LEU A 153 30.15 -54.77 30.69
C LEU A 153 30.09 -55.78 29.53
N VAL A 154 31.19 -55.94 28.79
CA VAL A 154 31.31 -56.99 27.76
C VAL A 154 31.26 -58.39 28.39
N GLU A 155 32.02 -58.61 29.46
CA GLU A 155 32.01 -59.89 30.20
C GLU A 155 30.64 -60.19 30.80
N GLN A 156 30.00 -59.19 31.43
CA GLN A 156 28.65 -59.33 32.00
C GLN A 156 27.60 -59.63 30.92
N ASN A 157 27.71 -59.04 29.72
CA ASN A 157 26.82 -59.36 28.62
C ASN A 157 26.99 -60.81 28.13
N LEU A 158 28.23 -61.33 28.08
CA LEU A 158 28.50 -62.73 27.77
C LEU A 158 27.89 -63.69 28.81
N LEU A 159 27.81 -63.25 30.06
CA LEU A 159 27.12 -63.96 31.16
C LEU A 159 25.58 -63.78 31.12
N ALA A 160 25.02 -63.24 30.04
CA ALA A 160 23.60 -62.97 29.85
C ALA A 160 22.97 -62.04 30.90
N ASN A 161 23.76 -61.09 31.45
CA ASN A 161 23.25 -60.07 32.36
C ASN A 161 22.22 -59.17 31.66
N SER A 162 21.06 -58.94 32.30
CA SER A 162 19.96 -58.16 31.74
C SER A 162 20.16 -56.64 31.83
N CYS A 163 21.32 -56.14 32.27
CA CYS A 163 21.58 -54.72 32.52
C CYS A 163 21.27 -53.82 31.30
N LEU A 164 21.71 -54.20 30.09
CA LEU A 164 21.46 -53.44 28.86
C LEU A 164 19.97 -53.38 28.51
N ASN A 165 19.27 -54.50 28.68
CA ASN A 165 17.82 -54.57 28.45
C ASN A 165 17.05 -53.68 29.43
N LEU A 166 17.44 -53.68 30.70
CA LEU A 166 16.82 -52.87 31.74
C LEU A 166 17.02 -51.36 31.49
N ALA A 167 18.24 -50.94 31.18
CA ALA A 167 18.56 -49.53 30.91
C ALA A 167 17.77 -48.98 29.71
N ILE A 168 17.73 -49.74 28.62
CA ILE A 168 17.06 -49.29 27.39
C ILE A 168 15.55 -49.34 27.54
N LYS A 169 14.99 -50.34 28.23
CA LYS A 169 13.54 -50.40 28.49
C LYS A 169 13.05 -49.22 29.34
N ARG A 170 13.90 -48.67 30.21
CA ARG A 170 13.55 -47.47 31.01
C ARG A 170 13.55 -46.20 30.18
N ARG A 171 14.48 -46.05 29.22
CA ARG A 171 14.52 -44.90 28.29
C ARG A 171 13.50 -45.02 27.16
N TRP A 172 13.28 -46.24 26.67
CA TRP A 172 12.36 -46.59 25.59
C TRP A 172 11.44 -47.71 26.06
N SER A 173 10.28 -47.34 26.62
CA SER A 173 9.33 -48.27 27.22
C SER A 173 8.75 -49.31 26.25
N ALA A 174 8.70 -48.97 24.95
CA ALA A 174 8.26 -49.88 23.89
C ALA A 174 9.35 -50.87 23.43
N PHE A 175 10.58 -50.78 23.95
CA PHE A 175 11.65 -51.72 23.66
C PHE A 175 11.30 -53.14 24.14
N GLN A 176 11.31 -54.10 23.21
CA GLN A 176 11.23 -55.53 23.52
C GLN A 176 12.35 -56.25 22.78
N PRO A 177 13.39 -56.75 23.47
CA PRO A 177 14.50 -57.43 22.82
C PRO A 177 14.01 -58.71 22.14
N ALA A 178 14.31 -58.86 20.85
CA ALA A 178 14.08 -60.09 20.09
C ALA A 178 15.32 -60.99 20.03
N ALA A 179 16.52 -60.41 20.20
CA ALA A 179 17.80 -61.10 20.23
C ALA A 179 18.66 -60.65 21.42
N SER A 180 19.62 -61.48 21.82
CA SER A 180 20.66 -61.10 22.78
C SER A 180 21.57 -60.02 22.18
N TRP A 181 22.16 -59.18 23.02
CA TRP A 181 23.10 -58.15 22.59
C TRP A 181 24.40 -58.79 22.11
N ALA A 182 24.84 -58.41 20.91
CA ALA A 182 26.11 -58.83 20.33
C ALA A 182 27.05 -57.63 20.19
N LEU A 183 28.36 -57.86 20.26
CA LEU A 183 29.36 -56.82 19.99
C LEU A 183 29.54 -56.69 18.47
N ALA A 184 29.50 -55.46 17.95
CA ALA A 184 29.67 -55.23 16.51
C ALA A 184 31.04 -55.72 16.01
N ALA A 185 31.09 -56.45 14.89
CA ALA A 185 32.24 -57.27 14.45
C ALA A 185 33.59 -56.54 14.30
N LYS A 186 33.61 -55.20 14.19
CA LYS A 186 34.82 -54.37 14.03
C LYS A 186 35.06 -53.39 15.16
N THR A 187 34.23 -53.41 16.19
CA THR A 187 34.34 -52.47 17.30
C THR A 187 34.38 -53.24 18.60
N CYS A 188 34.81 -52.53 19.64
CA CYS A 188 34.93 -53.11 20.95
C CYS A 188 34.06 -52.39 21.99
N TYR A 189 33.17 -51.51 21.51
CA TYR A 189 32.35 -50.60 22.30
C TYR A 189 30.93 -50.37 21.74
N TRP A 190 30.60 -50.85 20.54
CA TRP A 190 29.21 -50.86 20.04
C TRP A 190 28.56 -52.21 20.28
N PHE A 191 27.41 -52.19 20.94
CA PHE A 191 26.52 -53.33 21.11
C PHE A 191 25.33 -53.22 20.16
N GLU A 192 24.93 -54.33 19.56
CA GLU A 192 23.85 -54.42 18.59
C GLU A 192 22.80 -55.43 19.06
N THR A 193 21.52 -55.10 18.89
CA THR A 193 20.41 -56.03 19.05
C THR A 193 19.27 -55.70 18.08
N THR A 194 18.30 -56.60 17.97
CA THR A 194 17.07 -56.38 17.20
C THR A 194 15.87 -56.38 18.15
N SER A 195 14.99 -55.38 18.01
CA SER A 195 13.71 -55.32 18.73
C SER A 195 12.63 -56.12 17.99
N ARG A 196 11.55 -56.54 18.68
CA ARG A 196 10.42 -57.30 18.10
C ARG A 196 9.71 -56.62 16.91
N GLY A 197 9.95 -55.32 16.68
CA GLY A 197 9.50 -54.59 15.49
C GLY A 197 10.49 -54.59 14.32
N HIS A 198 11.49 -55.49 14.30
CA HIS A 198 12.60 -55.52 13.33
C HIS A 198 13.44 -54.24 13.29
N LEU A 199 13.44 -53.46 14.37
CA LEU A 199 14.28 -52.27 14.53
C LEU A 199 15.66 -52.68 15.04
N GLN A 200 16.71 -52.25 14.35
CA GLN A 200 18.09 -52.50 14.74
C GLN A 200 18.51 -51.45 15.78
N VAL A 201 18.97 -51.88 16.95
CA VAL A 201 19.35 -50.99 18.06
C VAL A 201 20.86 -51.10 18.26
N HIS A 202 21.55 -49.96 18.27
CA HIS A 202 22.98 -49.87 18.53
C HIS A 202 23.21 -49.02 19.80
N LEU A 203 24.05 -49.49 20.70
CA LEU A 203 24.45 -48.76 21.91
C LEU A 203 25.98 -48.64 21.96
N ASN A 204 26.48 -47.40 22.03
CA ASN A 204 27.87 -47.13 22.32
C ASN A 204 28.07 -47.04 23.81
N ILE A 205 28.71 -48.03 24.42
CA ILE A 205 28.93 -48.04 25.87
C ILE A 205 30.01 -47.06 26.33
N LEU A 206 30.83 -46.50 25.45
CA LEU A 206 31.82 -45.49 25.84
C LEU A 206 31.22 -44.08 25.89
N THR A 207 30.38 -43.75 24.91
CA THR A 207 29.77 -42.42 24.80
C THR A 207 28.36 -42.35 25.38
N GLY A 208 27.68 -43.49 25.57
CA GLY A 208 26.26 -43.52 25.92
C GLY A 208 25.32 -43.31 24.72
N GLU A 209 25.85 -43.24 23.49
CA GLU A 209 25.03 -43.01 22.30
C GLU A 209 24.11 -44.20 21.99
N LEU A 210 22.81 -43.96 21.93
CA LEU A 210 21.78 -44.96 21.63
C LEU A 210 21.11 -44.64 20.28
N LEU A 211 21.28 -45.54 19.31
CA LEU A 211 20.74 -45.41 17.96
C LEU A 211 19.71 -46.50 17.67
N VAL A 212 18.62 -46.14 16.99
CA VAL A 212 17.61 -47.06 16.46
C VAL A 212 17.54 -46.86 14.94
N ASN A 213 17.78 -47.92 14.17
CA ASN A 213 17.97 -47.89 12.71
C ASN A 213 19.00 -46.85 12.24
N GLY A 214 20.07 -46.66 13.02
CA GLY A 214 21.13 -45.70 12.71
C GLY A 214 20.80 -44.23 13.01
N LEU A 215 19.63 -43.95 13.61
CA LEU A 215 19.23 -42.61 14.03
C LEU A 215 19.21 -42.51 15.57
N PRO A 216 19.67 -41.40 16.15
CA PRO A 216 19.61 -41.19 17.60
C PRO A 216 18.16 -41.03 18.07
N LEU A 217 17.91 -41.32 19.35
CA LEU A 217 16.62 -41.07 20.02
C LEU A 217 16.47 -39.61 20.50
N SER A 218 17.25 -38.71 19.91
CA SER A 218 17.28 -37.28 20.22
C SER A 218 16.28 -36.51 19.35
N GLY A 219 16.27 -35.17 19.48
CA GLY A 219 15.30 -34.27 18.85
C GLY A 219 15.07 -34.48 17.35
N LEU A 220 13.97 -33.92 16.84
CA LEU A 220 13.66 -33.97 15.43
C LEU A 220 14.76 -33.30 14.60
N PRO A 221 14.99 -33.72 13.34
CA PRO A 221 15.91 -33.01 12.47
C PRO A 221 15.48 -31.53 12.32
N LYS A 222 16.44 -30.60 12.28
CA LYS A 222 16.19 -29.14 12.24
C LYS A 222 15.21 -28.68 11.15
N GLN A 223 15.07 -29.44 10.07
CA GLN A 223 14.08 -29.15 9.00
C GLN A 223 12.63 -29.29 9.47
N TYR A 224 12.34 -30.15 10.45
CA TYR A 224 11.02 -30.30 11.07
C TYR A 224 10.78 -29.20 12.10
N GLU A 225 11.77 -28.96 12.97
CA GLU A 225 11.67 -27.99 14.07
C GLU A 225 11.53 -26.54 13.57
N ARG A 226 12.06 -26.22 12.38
CA ARG A 226 11.96 -24.89 11.75
C ARG A 226 10.67 -24.67 10.95
N HIS A 227 9.81 -25.67 10.83
CA HIS A 227 8.61 -25.56 10.03
C HIS A 227 7.53 -24.78 10.80
N ASP A 228 6.82 -23.87 10.12
CA ASP A 228 5.81 -23.00 10.73
C ASP A 228 4.73 -23.79 11.50
N ASP A 229 4.22 -24.89 10.95
CA ASP A 229 3.23 -25.74 11.64
C ASP A 229 3.81 -26.44 12.89
N TYR A 230 5.12 -26.68 12.96
CA TYR A 230 5.77 -27.18 14.17
C TYR A 230 5.79 -26.08 15.25
N GLU A 231 6.24 -24.88 14.89
CA GLU A 231 6.25 -23.72 15.79
C GLU A 231 4.85 -23.36 16.28
N ARG A 232 3.82 -23.45 15.41
CA ARG A 232 2.43 -23.19 15.80
C ARG A 232 1.89 -24.18 16.82
N LEU A 233 2.23 -25.46 16.74
CA LEU A 233 1.72 -26.50 17.63
C LEU A 233 2.56 -26.69 18.89
N PHE A 234 3.88 -26.71 18.74
CA PHE A 234 4.82 -27.07 19.79
C PHE A 234 5.65 -25.86 20.27
N GLY A 235 5.58 -24.71 19.60
CA GLY A 235 6.42 -23.55 19.90
C GLY A 235 7.89 -23.88 19.69
N SER A 236 8.72 -23.49 20.65
CA SER A 236 10.15 -23.83 20.70
C SER A 236 10.46 -25.17 21.37
N LEU A 237 9.44 -26.00 21.65
CA LEU A 237 9.60 -27.25 22.39
C LEU A 237 10.38 -28.30 21.59
N ILE A 238 11.43 -28.87 22.19
CA ILE A 238 12.18 -29.98 21.60
C ILE A 238 11.63 -31.31 22.12
N LEU A 239 11.05 -32.09 21.20
CA LEU A 239 10.48 -33.41 21.48
C LEU A 239 11.49 -34.53 21.19
N ASN A 240 11.62 -35.48 22.13
CA ASN A 240 12.41 -36.68 21.92
C ASN A 240 11.63 -37.66 21.02
N VAL A 241 12.24 -38.07 19.92
CA VAL A 241 11.59 -38.89 18.90
C VAL A 241 12.35 -40.19 18.62
N MET A 242 11.64 -41.15 18.03
CA MET A 242 12.15 -42.44 17.56
C MET A 242 11.59 -42.75 16.17
N PRO A 243 12.16 -43.71 15.43
CA PRO A 243 11.59 -44.13 14.14
C PRO A 243 10.13 -44.60 14.28
N SER A 244 9.26 -44.11 13.39
CA SER A 244 7.86 -44.53 13.34
C SER A 244 7.67 -45.78 12.49
N ASN A 245 6.67 -46.60 12.84
CA ASN A 245 6.21 -47.75 12.08
C ASN A 245 5.02 -47.43 11.15
N LEU A 246 4.51 -46.19 11.12
CA LEU A 246 3.39 -45.79 10.28
C LEU A 246 3.85 -45.40 8.86
N PRO A 247 3.18 -45.87 7.79
CA PRO A 247 3.48 -45.46 6.43
C PRO A 247 3.39 -43.93 6.25
N GLY A 248 4.40 -43.32 5.63
CA GLY A 248 4.48 -41.87 5.42
C GLY A 248 5.01 -41.07 6.62
N MET A 249 5.07 -41.67 7.81
CA MET A 249 5.65 -41.07 9.01
C MET A 249 7.05 -41.62 9.23
N ARG A 250 8.02 -40.74 9.52
CA ARG A 250 9.42 -41.14 9.77
C ARG A 250 9.74 -41.20 11.25
N PHE A 251 9.15 -40.33 12.05
CA PHE A 251 9.43 -40.21 13.48
C PHE A 251 8.15 -40.28 14.30
N CYS A 252 8.24 -40.71 15.55
CA CYS A 252 7.19 -40.55 16.55
C CYS A 252 7.78 -40.26 17.92
N THR A 253 7.01 -39.69 18.83
CA THR A 253 7.48 -39.37 20.19
C THR A 253 7.83 -40.65 20.97
N THR A 254 8.95 -40.62 21.71
CA THR A 254 9.37 -41.77 22.54
C THR A 254 8.40 -42.08 23.68
N GLN A 255 7.64 -41.07 24.10
CA GLN A 255 6.62 -41.15 25.15
C GLN A 255 5.36 -40.38 24.72
N ARG A 256 4.27 -40.55 25.48
CA ARG A 256 3.01 -39.83 25.21
C ARG A 256 3.17 -38.35 25.60
N PHE A 257 2.92 -37.46 24.66
CA PHE A 257 2.84 -36.01 24.87
C PHE A 257 1.38 -35.60 25.02
N GLN A 258 1.02 -35.01 26.17
CA GLN A 258 -0.37 -34.61 26.47
C GLN A 258 -1.40 -35.74 26.24
N GLY A 259 -1.01 -36.98 26.56
CA GLY A 259 -1.86 -38.18 26.38
C GLY A 259 -1.79 -38.83 24.99
N HIS A 260 -1.10 -38.22 24.02
CA HIS A 260 -1.03 -38.67 22.62
C HIS A 260 0.37 -39.16 22.23
N THR A 261 0.47 -40.16 21.35
CA THR A 261 1.72 -40.42 20.63
C THR A 261 1.70 -39.60 19.35
N VAL A 262 2.68 -38.71 19.17
CA VAL A 262 2.74 -37.81 18.01
C VAL A 262 3.66 -38.42 16.97
N HIS A 263 3.17 -38.55 15.74
CA HIS A 263 3.91 -39.03 14.59
C HIS A 263 4.22 -37.88 13.65
N PHE A 264 5.44 -37.85 13.14
CA PHE A 264 5.95 -36.83 12.23
C PHE A 264 6.38 -37.45 10.91
N GLY A 265 5.88 -36.88 9.82
CA GLY A 265 6.27 -37.17 8.45
C GLY A 265 6.65 -35.88 7.74
N MET A 266 7.31 -36.01 6.60
CA MET A 266 7.57 -34.89 5.71
C MET A 266 7.25 -35.36 4.31
N GLN A 267 6.38 -34.62 3.62
CA GLN A 267 6.05 -34.85 2.22
C GLN A 267 6.37 -33.57 1.46
N ASP A 268 7.36 -33.65 0.57
CA ASP A 268 7.96 -32.49 -0.11
C ASP A 268 8.49 -31.45 0.89
N GLN A 269 7.74 -30.38 1.13
CA GLN A 269 8.04 -29.33 2.11
C GLN A 269 7.01 -29.22 3.24
N ASP A 270 5.91 -29.99 3.17
CA ASP A 270 4.83 -29.93 4.15
C ASP A 270 5.08 -30.91 5.31
N LEU A 271 4.98 -30.38 6.53
CA LEU A 271 5.04 -31.18 7.76
C LEU A 271 3.75 -31.99 7.95
N LEU A 272 3.88 -33.31 8.03
CA LEU A 272 2.77 -34.19 8.39
C LEU A 272 2.81 -34.47 9.89
N VAL A 273 1.74 -34.13 10.61
CA VAL A 273 1.59 -34.44 12.04
C VAL A 273 0.36 -35.31 12.23
N ARG A 274 0.53 -36.46 12.89
CA ARG A 274 -0.56 -37.37 13.25
C ARG A 274 -0.55 -37.68 14.74
N LEU A 275 -1.68 -37.53 15.40
CA LEU A 275 -1.87 -37.94 16.80
C LEU A 275 -2.47 -39.34 16.85
N GLU A 276 -1.91 -40.20 17.70
CA GLU A 276 -2.45 -41.51 18.04
C GLU A 276 -2.88 -41.53 19.52
N ALA A 277 -4.16 -41.82 19.75
CA ALA A 277 -4.73 -42.01 21.09
C ALA A 277 -5.73 -43.16 21.07
N ASN A 278 -5.52 -44.18 21.91
CA ASN A 278 -6.45 -45.32 22.09
C ASN A 278 -6.92 -45.98 20.76
N GLY A 279 -6.05 -46.07 19.74
CA GLY A 279 -6.38 -46.62 18.43
C GLY A 279 -7.28 -45.73 17.55
N SER A 280 -7.33 -44.43 17.85
CA SER A 280 -7.87 -43.38 16.98
C SER A 280 -6.74 -42.48 16.48
N TYR A 281 -6.88 -42.00 15.25
CA TYR A 281 -5.88 -41.17 14.57
C TYR A 281 -6.47 -39.82 14.21
N LEU A 282 -5.73 -38.76 14.51
CA LEU A 282 -6.02 -37.38 14.11
C LEU A 282 -4.92 -36.89 13.18
N ASP A 283 -5.28 -36.42 12.00
CA ASP A 283 -4.35 -35.87 11.04
C ASP A 283 -4.41 -34.34 11.04
N LEU A 284 -3.26 -33.68 11.14
CA LEU A 284 -3.20 -32.23 11.00
C LEU A 284 -3.47 -31.86 9.55
N ILE A 285 -4.42 -30.95 9.33
CA ILE A 285 -4.62 -30.30 8.04
C ILE A 285 -3.85 -28.99 8.04
N PRO A 286 -2.97 -28.74 7.04
CA PRO A 286 -2.25 -27.48 6.92
C PRO A 286 -3.21 -26.28 6.88
N SER A 287 -2.95 -25.27 7.70
CA SER A 287 -3.78 -24.06 7.82
C SER A 287 -3.97 -23.34 6.48
N GLN A 288 -2.95 -23.38 5.61
CA GLN A 288 -2.99 -22.84 4.25
C GLN A 288 -4.15 -23.39 3.41
N THR A 289 -4.59 -24.61 3.69
CA THR A 289 -5.72 -25.24 3.00
C THR A 289 -7.00 -24.45 3.17
N PHE A 290 -7.19 -23.77 4.31
CA PHE A 290 -8.41 -23.03 4.64
C PHE A 290 -8.31 -21.52 4.36
N ARG A 291 -7.16 -21.04 3.88
CA ARG A 291 -7.02 -19.62 3.47
C ARG A 291 -8.07 -19.29 2.41
N GLU A 292 -8.63 -18.09 2.52
CA GLU A 292 -9.72 -17.58 1.66
C GLU A 292 -11.08 -18.30 1.80
N MET A 293 -11.14 -19.48 2.43
CA MET A 293 -12.38 -20.22 2.67
C MET A 293 -13.01 -19.94 4.03
N LEU A 294 -12.19 -19.75 5.06
CA LEU A 294 -12.62 -19.41 6.42
C LEU A 294 -12.12 -18.01 6.81
N PRO A 295 -12.80 -17.33 7.76
CA PRO A 295 -12.29 -16.08 8.32
C PRO A 295 -10.91 -16.27 8.95
N HIS A 296 -10.08 -15.22 8.95
CA HIS A 296 -8.67 -15.29 9.33
C HIS A 296 -8.45 -15.90 10.72
N SER A 297 -9.25 -15.53 11.74
CA SER A 297 -9.09 -16.08 13.08
C SER A 297 -9.31 -17.59 13.15
N PHE A 298 -10.20 -18.17 12.32
CA PHE A 298 -10.46 -19.61 12.30
C PHE A 298 -9.32 -20.39 11.63
N VAL A 299 -8.46 -19.71 10.87
CA VAL A 299 -7.27 -20.26 10.23
C VAL A 299 -6.04 -20.05 11.11
N ASP A 300 -5.92 -18.89 11.74
CA ASP A 300 -4.71 -18.47 12.44
C ASP A 300 -4.71 -18.86 13.92
N ASP A 301 -5.87 -18.81 14.60
CA ASP A 301 -5.96 -19.08 16.06
C ASP A 301 -6.27 -20.55 16.41
N TYR A 302 -6.48 -21.40 15.41
CA TYR A 302 -6.87 -22.80 15.58
C TYR A 302 -5.93 -23.78 14.87
N ALA A 303 -5.79 -24.97 15.45
CA ALA A 303 -5.25 -26.16 14.81
C ALA A 303 -6.37 -27.02 14.23
N HIS A 304 -6.21 -27.50 13.01
CA HIS A 304 -7.24 -28.23 12.26
C HIS A 304 -6.96 -29.73 12.26
N TRP A 305 -7.71 -30.49 13.05
CA TRP A 305 -7.52 -31.94 13.21
C TRP A 305 -8.59 -32.75 12.47
N TYR A 306 -8.20 -33.56 11.51
CA TYR A 306 -9.06 -34.48 10.78
C TYR A 306 -9.18 -35.83 11.50
N HIS A 307 -10.42 -36.22 11.81
CA HIS A 307 -10.73 -37.51 12.42
C HIS A 307 -10.98 -38.58 11.35
N ASN A 308 -10.09 -39.56 11.25
CA ASN A 308 -10.18 -40.60 10.23
C ASN A 308 -11.41 -41.50 10.33
N LYS A 309 -11.98 -41.68 11.54
CA LYS A 309 -13.16 -42.53 11.76
C LYS A 309 -14.49 -41.82 11.48
N THR A 310 -14.60 -40.56 11.88
CA THR A 310 -15.84 -39.78 11.76
C THR A 310 -15.90 -38.94 10.48
N GLY A 311 -14.75 -38.68 9.84
CA GLY A 311 -14.67 -37.82 8.67
C GLY A 311 -14.91 -36.34 8.97
N ILE A 312 -14.75 -35.93 10.23
CA ILE A 312 -14.97 -34.57 10.73
C ILE A 312 -13.63 -33.88 10.94
N ILE A 313 -13.55 -32.59 10.62
CA ILE A 313 -12.39 -31.75 10.95
C ILE A 313 -12.75 -30.92 12.18
N GLN A 314 -12.02 -31.08 13.27
CA GLN A 314 -12.17 -30.30 14.49
C GLN A 314 -11.16 -29.15 14.50
N LEU A 315 -11.65 -27.94 14.74
CA LEU A 315 -10.84 -26.75 14.95
C LEU A 315 -10.64 -26.59 16.46
N ARG A 316 -9.43 -26.86 16.93
CA ARG A 316 -9.05 -26.71 18.34
C ARG A 316 -8.24 -25.45 18.54
N SER A 317 -8.51 -24.71 19.60
CA SER A 317 -7.79 -23.47 19.90
C SER A 317 -6.29 -23.74 20.06
N LEU A 318 -5.42 -22.88 19.52
CA LEU A 318 -3.97 -22.99 19.72
C LEU A 318 -3.54 -22.81 21.18
N LYS A 319 -4.43 -22.31 22.07
CA LYS A 319 -4.18 -22.29 23.51
C LYS A 319 -4.14 -23.69 24.13
N ASP A 320 -4.94 -24.61 23.59
CA ASP A 320 -4.92 -26.04 23.93
C ASP A 320 -5.32 -26.86 22.69
N PRO A 321 -4.36 -27.15 21.79
CA PRO A 321 -4.65 -27.86 20.55
C PRO A 321 -4.83 -29.38 20.76
N TRP A 322 -4.63 -29.88 21.99
CA TRP A 322 -4.48 -31.31 22.29
C TRP A 322 -5.74 -31.94 22.87
N THR A 323 -6.44 -31.23 23.74
CA THR A 323 -7.67 -31.71 24.36
C THR A 323 -8.86 -31.43 23.44
N ALA A 324 -9.87 -32.30 23.50
CA ALA A 324 -11.10 -32.10 22.75
C ALA A 324 -12.10 -31.39 23.66
N ASP A 325 -12.65 -30.27 23.19
CA ASP A 325 -13.73 -29.56 23.86
C ASP A 325 -15.06 -29.86 23.14
N PRO A 326 -16.15 -30.19 23.86
CA PRO A 326 -17.49 -30.26 23.29
C PRO A 326 -17.92 -28.99 22.52
N ASP A 327 -17.38 -27.83 22.90
CA ASP A 327 -17.65 -26.53 22.27
C ASP A 327 -16.69 -26.19 21.12
N ASP A 328 -15.84 -27.13 20.69
CA ASP A 328 -14.96 -26.95 19.53
C ASP A 328 -15.76 -26.80 18.22
N TRP A 329 -15.22 -26.01 17.29
CA TRP A 329 -15.79 -25.86 15.96
C TRP A 329 -15.55 -27.13 15.13
N CYS A 330 -16.61 -27.72 14.61
CA CYS A 330 -16.58 -28.94 13.82
C CYS A 330 -17.02 -28.68 12.38
N LEU A 331 -16.14 -28.99 11.42
CA LEU A 331 -16.43 -28.97 10.00
C LEU A 331 -16.81 -30.39 9.55
N ALA A 332 -18.08 -30.60 9.25
CA ALA A 332 -18.63 -31.89 8.88
C ALA A 332 -19.39 -31.81 7.54
N ARG A 333 -19.49 -32.94 6.83
CA ARG A 333 -20.34 -33.05 5.64
C ARG A 333 -21.79 -33.27 6.05
N GLN A 334 -22.66 -32.35 5.67
CA GLN A 334 -24.12 -32.46 5.82
C GLN A 334 -24.78 -32.13 4.47
N ASP A 335 -25.68 -33.00 4.00
CA ASP A 335 -26.41 -32.83 2.74
C ASP A 335 -25.50 -32.65 1.51
N GLY A 336 -24.33 -33.30 1.51
CA GLY A 336 -23.35 -33.19 0.42
C GLY A 336 -22.49 -31.91 0.45
N THR A 337 -22.70 -31.02 1.42
CA THR A 337 -21.92 -29.77 1.60
C THR A 337 -21.14 -29.80 2.92
N TRP A 338 -20.01 -29.12 2.97
CA TRP A 338 -19.28 -28.92 4.22
C TRP A 338 -19.90 -27.77 5.00
N LYS A 339 -20.22 -28.01 6.27
CA LYS A 339 -20.77 -27.00 7.19
C LYS A 339 -19.91 -26.93 8.44
N LEU A 340 -19.48 -25.72 8.80
CA LEU A 340 -18.74 -25.47 10.04
C LEU A 340 -19.75 -25.10 11.13
N SER A 341 -19.79 -25.89 12.19
CA SER A 341 -20.77 -25.74 13.28
C SER A 341 -20.14 -25.85 14.66
N GLN A 342 -20.71 -25.15 15.63
CA GLN A 342 -20.35 -25.22 17.05
C GLN A 342 -21.56 -25.70 17.86
N GLY A 343 -21.35 -26.71 18.71
CA GLY A 343 -22.40 -27.28 19.57
C GLY A 343 -23.65 -27.77 18.83
N GLY A 344 -23.57 -28.02 17.52
CA GLY A 344 -24.71 -28.38 16.66
C GLY A 344 -25.79 -27.29 16.50
N ARG A 345 -25.58 -26.09 17.04
CA ARG A 345 -26.55 -24.99 17.08
C ARG A 345 -26.13 -23.80 16.23
N THR A 346 -24.86 -23.45 16.29
CA THR A 346 -24.31 -22.26 15.63
C THR A 346 -23.57 -22.68 14.36
N PHE A 347 -23.87 -22.04 13.23
CA PHE A 347 -23.26 -22.34 11.93
C PHE A 347 -22.54 -21.12 11.39
N LEU A 348 -21.32 -21.29 10.88
CA LEU A 348 -20.61 -20.22 10.19
C LEU A 348 -21.14 -20.12 8.75
N PHE A 349 -21.54 -18.93 8.34
CA PHE A 349 -21.84 -18.63 6.94
C PHE A 349 -20.54 -18.61 6.14
N ALA A 350 -20.50 -19.38 5.05
CA ALA A 350 -19.37 -19.37 4.14
C ALA A 350 -19.17 -17.94 3.58
N PRO A 351 -17.96 -17.34 3.68
CA PRO A 351 -17.67 -16.01 3.14
C PRO A 351 -17.99 -15.87 1.65
N SER A 352 -17.91 -16.97 0.89
CA SER A 352 -18.22 -17.03 -0.55
C SER A 352 -19.73 -16.99 -0.86
N SER A 353 -20.60 -17.26 0.11
CA SER A 353 -22.05 -17.31 -0.08
C SER A 353 -22.62 -15.94 -0.52
N SER A 354 -23.71 -15.96 -1.28
CA SER A 354 -24.33 -14.74 -1.81
C SER A 354 -24.84 -13.80 -0.71
N MET A 355 -25.38 -14.35 0.38
CA MET A 355 -25.82 -13.58 1.54
C MET A 355 -24.62 -12.98 2.29
N ALA A 356 -23.57 -13.77 2.55
CA ALA A 356 -22.38 -13.28 3.22
C ALA A 356 -21.72 -12.14 2.42
N ARG A 357 -21.61 -12.27 1.10
CA ARG A 357 -21.07 -11.20 0.24
C ARG A 357 -21.89 -9.91 0.29
N ARG A 358 -23.22 -9.99 0.39
CA ARG A 358 -24.07 -8.79 0.53
C ARG A 358 -23.84 -8.10 1.88
N ILE A 359 -23.82 -8.86 2.97
CA ILE A 359 -23.59 -8.32 4.31
C ILE A 359 -22.16 -7.76 4.44
N ALA A 360 -21.18 -8.47 3.90
CA ALA A 360 -19.80 -8.00 3.84
C ALA A 360 -19.67 -6.71 3.02
N GLY A 361 -20.46 -6.55 1.96
CA GLY A 361 -20.54 -5.29 1.21
C GLY A 361 -21.01 -4.11 2.08
N ILE A 362 -22.04 -4.33 2.91
CA ILE A 362 -22.57 -3.31 3.84
C ILE A 362 -21.52 -2.94 4.91
N LEU A 363 -20.81 -3.93 5.45
CA LEU A 363 -19.81 -3.74 6.50
C LEU A 363 -18.39 -3.50 5.98
N SER A 364 -18.20 -3.45 4.67
CA SER A 364 -16.91 -3.17 4.04
C SER A 364 -16.27 -1.84 4.48
N PRO A 365 -17.00 -0.79 4.90
CA PRO A 365 -16.35 0.39 5.48
C PRO A 365 -15.60 0.13 6.78
N LEU A 366 -15.93 -0.96 7.50
CA LEU A 366 -15.34 -1.30 8.78
C LEU A 366 -14.24 -2.37 8.66
N GLU A 367 -14.50 -3.45 7.93
CA GLU A 367 -13.59 -4.60 7.88
C GLU A 367 -13.68 -5.37 6.54
N ALA A 368 -12.60 -6.07 6.18
CA ALA A 368 -12.57 -6.95 5.02
C ALA A 368 -13.49 -8.18 5.21
N PRO A 369 -13.98 -8.81 4.12
CA PRO A 369 -14.91 -9.95 4.23
C PRO A 369 -14.42 -11.12 5.09
N LEU A 370 -13.12 -11.43 5.05
CA LEU A 370 -12.51 -12.51 5.83
C LEU A 370 -12.19 -12.12 7.29
N GLY A 371 -12.37 -10.85 7.66
CA GLY A 371 -12.34 -10.39 9.05
C GLY A 371 -13.72 -10.44 9.73
N LEU A 372 -14.79 -10.77 9.00
CA LEU A 372 -16.15 -10.84 9.52
C LEU A 372 -16.50 -12.27 9.96
N HIS A 373 -17.09 -12.41 11.13
CA HIS A 373 -17.63 -13.69 11.60
C HIS A 373 -19.15 -13.66 11.51
N MET A 374 -19.70 -14.39 10.55
CA MET A 374 -21.15 -14.46 10.32
C MET A 374 -21.69 -15.77 10.88
N LEU A 375 -22.21 -15.72 12.10
CA LEU A 375 -22.62 -16.87 12.90
C LEU A 375 -24.14 -16.95 12.95
N TYR A 376 -24.71 -18.00 12.40
CA TYR A 376 -26.15 -18.24 12.40
C TYR A 376 -26.54 -19.19 13.52
N ASP A 377 -27.39 -18.71 14.43
CA ASP A 377 -27.98 -19.51 15.49
C ASP A 377 -29.31 -20.09 15.01
N ALA A 378 -29.37 -21.43 14.85
CA ALA A 378 -30.55 -22.11 14.36
C ALA A 378 -31.73 -22.08 15.35
N GLN A 379 -31.48 -21.96 16.65
CA GLN A 379 -32.53 -21.94 17.67
C GLN A 379 -33.21 -20.56 17.73
N GLU A 380 -32.40 -19.51 17.74
CA GLU A 380 -32.88 -18.12 17.77
C GLU A 380 -33.33 -17.60 16.40
N SER A 381 -33.05 -18.36 15.33
CA SER A 381 -33.25 -17.95 13.93
C SER A 381 -32.66 -16.56 13.67
N ALA A 382 -31.42 -16.36 14.11
CA ALA A 382 -30.75 -15.07 14.08
C ALA A 382 -29.31 -15.22 13.56
N LEU A 383 -28.91 -14.29 12.70
CA LEU A 383 -27.55 -14.15 12.21
C LEU A 383 -26.84 -13.07 13.02
N GLU A 384 -25.78 -13.46 13.72
CA GLU A 384 -24.86 -12.58 14.40
C GLU A 384 -23.63 -12.33 13.53
N VAL A 385 -23.36 -11.06 13.21
CA VAL A 385 -22.21 -10.66 12.41
C VAL A 385 -21.24 -9.94 13.34
N ARG A 386 -20.17 -10.62 13.73
CA ARG A 386 -19.13 -10.07 14.59
C ARG A 386 -17.98 -9.52 13.74
N VAL A 387 -17.42 -8.42 14.21
CA VAL A 387 -16.21 -7.77 13.69
C VAL A 387 -15.19 -7.79 14.83
N PRO A 388 -14.46 -8.91 15.03
CA PRO A 388 -13.67 -9.13 16.24
C PRO A 388 -12.61 -8.05 16.47
N GLY A 389 -11.91 -7.63 15.40
CA GLY A 389 -10.87 -6.60 15.46
C GLY A 389 -11.38 -5.27 16.01
N LEU A 390 -12.65 -4.95 15.77
CA LEU A 390 -13.30 -3.71 16.20
C LEU A 390 -14.21 -3.87 17.42
N ARG A 391 -14.37 -5.10 17.93
CA ARG A 391 -15.28 -5.46 19.04
C ARG A 391 -16.72 -4.99 18.80
N LEU A 392 -17.17 -5.08 17.54
CA LEU A 392 -18.54 -4.76 17.14
C LEU A 392 -19.30 -6.02 16.76
N ASP A 393 -20.54 -6.10 17.21
CA ASP A 393 -21.46 -7.19 16.87
C ASP A 393 -22.76 -6.61 16.35
N PHE A 394 -23.25 -7.23 15.28
CA PHE A 394 -24.50 -6.90 14.65
C PHE A 394 -25.44 -8.10 14.64
N LEU A 395 -26.74 -7.86 14.73
CA LEU A 395 -27.77 -8.89 14.78
C LEU A 395 -28.80 -8.67 13.68
N LEU A 396 -29.10 -9.72 12.92
CA LEU A 396 -30.16 -9.79 11.93
C LEU A 396 -31.06 -10.99 12.25
N ARG A 397 -32.32 -10.76 12.63
CA ARG A 397 -33.28 -11.86 12.87
C ARG A 397 -34.01 -12.24 11.61
N ALA A 398 -34.42 -13.51 11.52
CA ALA A 398 -35.24 -13.98 10.41
C ALA A 398 -36.54 -13.16 10.28
N GLY A 399 -36.85 -12.73 9.06
CA GLY A 399 -38.02 -11.91 8.75
C GLY A 399 -37.81 -10.40 8.87
N GLU A 400 -36.68 -9.95 9.43
CA GLU A 400 -36.33 -8.53 9.50
C GLU A 400 -35.42 -8.10 8.34
N SER A 401 -35.50 -6.84 7.94
CA SER A 401 -34.62 -6.22 6.94
C SER A 401 -33.56 -5.30 7.56
N THR A 402 -33.56 -5.15 8.89
CA THR A 402 -32.71 -4.22 9.62
C THR A 402 -31.62 -4.95 10.40
N ILE A 403 -30.37 -4.57 10.18
CA ILE A 403 -29.22 -5.07 10.93
C ILE A 403 -28.99 -4.17 12.15
N ARG A 404 -29.17 -4.69 13.36
CA ARG A 404 -29.06 -3.92 14.63
C ARG A 404 -27.69 -4.06 15.26
N SER A 405 -27.17 -3.00 15.86
CA SER A 405 -25.93 -3.04 16.64
C SER A 405 -26.18 -3.56 18.06
N ARG A 406 -25.28 -4.37 18.61
CA ARG A 406 -25.35 -4.80 20.02
C ARG A 406 -24.73 -3.77 20.98
N GLN A 407 -23.64 -3.13 20.55
CA GLN A 407 -22.91 -2.13 21.34
C GLN A 407 -23.68 -0.80 21.40
N PHE A 408 -24.28 -0.37 20.29
CA PHE A 408 -25.14 0.81 20.21
C PHE A 408 -26.61 0.39 20.30
N ARG A 409 -27.12 0.27 21.53
CA ARG A 409 -28.51 -0.14 21.79
C ARG A 409 -29.50 0.74 21.04
N ASP A 410 -30.58 0.13 20.56
CA ASP A 410 -31.67 0.78 19.81
C ASP A 410 -31.23 1.48 18.52
N MET A 411 -30.06 1.11 17.97
CA MET A 411 -29.57 1.59 16.69
C MET A 411 -29.39 0.47 15.68
N HIS A 412 -29.70 0.77 14.42
CA HIS A 412 -29.52 -0.12 13.28
C HIS A 412 -28.73 0.58 12.17
N ILE A 413 -28.20 -0.19 11.23
CA ILE A 413 -27.49 0.37 10.07
C ILE A 413 -28.45 1.23 9.25
N ASP A 414 -28.12 2.51 9.07
CA ASP A 414 -28.95 3.44 8.31
C ASP A 414 -28.96 3.07 6.82
N LEU A 415 -30.10 3.19 6.16
CA LEU A 415 -30.17 3.02 4.70
C LEU A 415 -29.50 4.20 4.00
N ASP A 416 -29.55 5.38 4.61
CA ASP A 416 -28.81 6.55 4.15
C ASP A 416 -27.44 6.62 4.86
N GLN A 417 -26.39 6.27 4.12
CA GLN A 417 -25.00 6.36 4.58
C GLN A 417 -24.39 7.75 4.33
N SER A 418 -25.16 8.73 3.86
CA SER A 418 -24.68 10.11 3.67
C SER A 418 -24.60 10.85 5.00
N VAL A 419 -23.45 11.51 5.23
CA VAL A 419 -23.19 12.31 6.44
C VAL A 419 -23.24 13.82 6.13
N GLY A 420 -22.99 14.21 4.87
CA GLY A 420 -22.86 15.62 4.50
C GLY A 420 -21.52 16.26 4.89
N THR A 421 -20.54 15.45 5.34
CA THR A 421 -19.15 15.85 5.60
C THR A 421 -18.24 14.62 5.42
N LEU A 422 -16.91 14.81 5.51
CA LEU A 422 -15.91 13.77 5.26
C LEU A 422 -16.09 13.17 3.86
N VAL A 423 -16.25 14.06 2.87
CA VAL A 423 -16.46 13.70 1.47
C VAL A 423 -15.15 13.10 0.92
N GLY A 424 -15.21 11.87 0.41
CA GLY A 424 -14.03 11.12 -0.03
C GLY A 424 -13.50 10.11 1.01
N PHE A 425 -13.94 10.20 2.28
CA PHE A 425 -13.63 9.18 3.28
C PHE A 425 -14.53 7.95 3.15
N LYS A 426 -13.97 6.77 2.91
CA LYS A 426 -14.73 5.53 2.63
C LYS A 426 -15.01 4.68 3.87
N SER A 427 -14.11 4.70 4.85
CA SER A 427 -14.19 3.82 6.04
C SER A 427 -15.12 4.39 7.11
N LYS A 428 -16.41 4.56 6.77
CA LYS A 428 -17.43 5.06 7.68
C LYS A 428 -18.74 4.29 7.57
N LEU A 429 -19.38 4.04 8.71
CA LEU A 429 -20.70 3.40 8.79
C LEU A 429 -21.65 4.27 9.62
N VAL A 430 -22.83 4.57 9.10
CA VAL A 430 -23.86 5.35 9.80
C VAL A 430 -24.88 4.40 10.41
N LEU A 431 -25.17 4.61 11.68
CA LEU A 431 -26.27 4.00 12.41
C LEU A 431 -27.37 5.03 12.68
N ARG A 432 -28.61 4.57 12.79
CA ARG A 432 -29.79 5.38 13.10
C ARG A 432 -30.62 4.72 14.20
N SER A 433 -31.18 5.54 15.08
CA SER A 433 -32.21 5.13 16.03
C SER A 433 -33.61 5.49 15.53
N ASP A 434 -34.56 4.58 15.76
CA ASP A 434 -35.99 4.81 15.50
C ASP A 434 -36.71 5.54 16.65
N GLN A 435 -36.00 5.84 17.74
CA GLN A 435 -36.54 6.65 18.83
C GLN A 435 -36.81 8.08 18.36
N TYR A 436 -37.78 8.76 18.98
CA TYR A 436 -38.05 10.17 18.72
C TYR A 436 -37.41 11.04 19.82
N PRO A 437 -36.55 12.03 19.48
CA PRO A 437 -36.09 12.39 18.14
C PRO A 437 -35.07 11.41 17.55
N SER A 438 -35.13 11.17 16.23
CA SER A 438 -34.22 10.25 15.55
C SER A 438 -32.79 10.73 15.67
N THR A 439 -31.91 9.88 16.17
CA THR A 439 -30.49 10.17 16.37
C THR A 439 -29.67 9.33 15.40
N ARG A 440 -28.71 9.96 14.72
CA ARG A 440 -27.75 9.28 13.82
C ARG A 440 -26.35 9.30 14.43
N MET A 441 -25.65 8.18 14.30
CA MET A 441 -24.29 7.98 14.81
C MET A 441 -23.38 7.54 13.68
N LEU A 442 -22.23 8.20 13.55
CA LEU A 442 -21.19 7.88 12.61
C LEU A 442 -20.11 7.03 13.30
N LEU A 443 -19.84 5.85 12.76
CA LEU A 443 -18.79 4.95 13.19
C LEU A 443 -17.60 5.02 12.24
N ILE A 444 -16.41 5.25 12.78
CA ILE A 444 -15.15 5.29 12.03
C ILE A 444 -14.14 4.34 12.69
N PRO A 445 -13.58 3.35 11.98
CA PRO A 445 -12.46 2.54 12.46
C PRO A 445 -11.24 3.43 12.77
N GLU A 446 -10.67 3.26 13.95
CA GLU A 446 -9.49 4.02 14.39
C GLU A 446 -8.21 3.25 14.04
N GLY A 447 -7.79 3.35 12.78
CA GLY A 447 -6.62 2.66 12.26
C GLY A 447 -5.74 3.58 11.42
N ASP A 448 -4.77 3.00 10.73
CA ASP A 448 -3.85 3.74 9.87
C ASP A 448 -4.59 4.24 8.63
N ILE A 449 -4.50 5.55 8.37
CA ILE A 449 -5.17 6.17 7.23
C ILE A 449 -4.32 6.08 5.98
N GLN A 450 -4.90 5.46 4.94
CA GLN A 450 -4.38 5.45 3.58
C GLN A 450 -5.15 6.46 2.74
N PHE A 451 -4.44 7.18 1.87
CA PHE A 451 -5.05 8.14 0.97
C PHE A 451 -4.36 8.18 -0.39
N GLN A 452 -5.17 8.37 -1.43
CA GLN A 452 -4.72 8.48 -2.80
C GLN A 452 -5.53 9.57 -3.53
N ARG A 453 -4.84 10.40 -4.31
CA ARG A 453 -5.48 11.39 -5.17
C ARG A 453 -6.26 10.71 -6.29
N PHE A 454 -7.53 11.06 -6.43
CA PHE A 454 -8.44 10.60 -7.47
C PHE A 454 -9.07 11.81 -8.18
N SER A 455 -8.48 12.19 -9.33
CA SER A 455 -8.82 13.42 -10.06
C SER A 455 -8.72 14.67 -9.15
N ASP A 456 -9.85 15.31 -8.89
CA ASP A 456 -9.96 16.56 -8.10
C ASP A 456 -10.28 16.31 -6.62
N HIS A 457 -10.43 15.06 -6.20
CA HIS A 457 -10.70 14.66 -4.81
C HIS A 457 -9.67 13.66 -4.29
N VAL A 458 -9.62 13.47 -2.97
CA VAL A 458 -8.76 12.47 -2.32
C VAL A 458 -9.65 11.35 -1.79
N ALA A 459 -9.36 10.11 -2.21
CA ALA A 459 -9.97 8.94 -1.61
C ALA A 459 -9.18 8.57 -0.35
N VAL A 460 -9.87 8.52 0.78
CA VAL A 460 -9.28 8.29 2.10
C VAL A 460 -9.96 7.08 2.74
N ASN A 461 -9.19 6.15 3.30
CA ASN A 461 -9.72 4.96 3.98
C ASN A 461 -8.80 4.54 5.13
N ALA A 462 -9.38 3.96 6.18
CA ALA A 462 -8.62 3.23 7.19
C ALA A 462 -8.16 1.89 6.60
N ALA A 463 -6.93 1.48 6.88
CA ALA A 463 -6.40 0.19 6.47
C ALA A 463 -7.03 -0.94 7.30
N TYR A 464 -7.52 -1.99 6.64
CA TYR A 464 -8.07 -3.16 7.32
C TYR A 464 -7.03 -3.83 8.23
N GLY A 465 -7.48 -4.38 9.36
CA GLY A 465 -6.63 -5.03 10.35
C GLY A 465 -5.74 -4.10 11.21
N THR A 466 -5.69 -2.79 10.92
CA THR A 466 -4.88 -1.84 11.72
C THR A 466 -5.65 -1.22 12.89
N ALA A 467 -6.98 -1.23 12.83
CA ALA A 467 -7.84 -0.63 13.84
C ALA A 467 -8.20 -1.63 14.95
N ASP A 468 -8.04 -1.22 16.22
CA ASP A 468 -8.41 -2.00 17.41
C ASP A 468 -9.78 -1.60 18.00
N ARG A 469 -10.32 -0.48 17.53
CA ARG A 469 -11.55 0.13 18.03
C ARG A 469 -12.21 1.03 16.99
N VAL A 470 -13.42 1.44 17.31
CA VAL A 470 -14.22 2.36 16.51
C VAL A 470 -14.51 3.63 17.30
N GLN A 471 -14.34 4.77 16.64
CA GLN A 471 -14.77 6.06 17.14
C GLN A 471 -16.21 6.33 16.70
N ALA A 472 -17.04 6.71 17.66
CA ALA A 472 -18.44 7.02 17.44
C ALA A 472 -18.69 8.52 17.58
N TYR A 473 -19.21 9.14 16.53
CA TYR A 473 -19.52 10.57 16.48
C TYR A 473 -21.03 10.75 16.30
N ARG A 474 -21.68 11.51 17.18
CA ARG A 474 -23.10 11.83 17.01
C ARG A 474 -23.26 12.91 15.94
N ILE A 475 -24.14 12.67 14.97
CA ILE A 475 -24.47 13.65 13.95
C ILE A 475 -25.50 14.62 14.55
N ASP A 476 -25.18 15.91 14.53
CA ASP A 476 -26.04 16.98 15.02
C ASP A 476 -26.42 17.88 13.85
N ASP A 477 -27.53 17.54 13.18
CA ASP A 477 -28.01 18.25 11.98
C ASP A 477 -28.49 19.69 12.28
N LEU A 478 -28.90 19.96 13.53
CA LEU A 478 -29.38 21.28 13.95
C LEU A 478 -28.22 22.28 14.08
N LEU A 479 -27.12 21.85 14.69
CA LEU A 479 -25.93 22.69 14.88
C LEU A 479 -24.88 22.51 13.77
N GLY A 480 -25.09 21.55 12.86
CA GLY A 480 -24.17 21.26 11.76
C GLY A 480 -22.80 20.80 12.25
N ARG A 481 -22.76 19.81 13.15
CA ARG A 481 -21.49 19.34 13.75
C ARG A 481 -21.46 17.83 14.00
N LEU A 482 -20.25 17.28 14.03
CA LEU A 482 -19.99 15.93 14.52
C LEU A 482 -19.54 16.01 15.97
N VAL A 483 -20.36 15.48 16.88
CA VAL A 483 -20.06 15.48 18.31
C VAL A 483 -19.27 14.22 18.66
N ALA A 484 -17.96 14.40 18.85
CA ALA A 484 -17.05 13.37 19.34
C ALA A 484 -17.26 13.06 20.82
N ASP A 485 -16.81 11.88 21.24
CA ASP A 485 -16.61 11.58 22.65
C ASP A 485 -15.63 12.61 23.28
N THR A 486 -15.68 12.74 24.59
CA THR A 486 -14.88 13.67 25.39
C THR A 486 -13.37 13.48 25.26
N LYS A 487 -12.92 12.35 24.72
CA LYS A 487 -11.50 12.00 24.54
C LYS A 487 -10.81 12.89 23.50
N LEU A 488 -9.66 13.43 23.88
CA LEU A 488 -8.79 14.25 23.01
C LEU A 488 -8.38 13.51 21.73
N GLU A 489 -7.96 12.25 21.88
CA GLU A 489 -7.53 11.37 20.78
C GLU A 489 -8.60 11.27 19.67
N SER A 490 -9.87 11.10 20.05
CA SER A 490 -11.00 10.99 19.12
C SER A 490 -11.18 12.26 18.29
N LYS A 491 -11.00 13.42 18.91
CA LYS A 491 -11.10 14.74 18.24
C LYS A 491 -9.94 14.97 17.29
N LEU A 492 -8.72 14.62 17.71
CA LEU A 492 -7.54 14.73 16.85
C LEU A 492 -7.63 13.80 15.64
N TYR A 493 -8.17 12.59 15.81
CA TYR A 493 -8.40 11.67 14.70
C TYR A 493 -9.42 12.22 13.71
N LEU A 494 -10.55 12.77 14.22
CA LEU A 494 -11.54 13.42 13.39
C LEU A 494 -10.95 14.62 12.63
N ALA A 495 -10.18 15.46 13.32
CA ALA A 495 -9.50 16.62 12.73
C ALA A 495 -8.52 16.21 11.63
N TYR A 496 -7.77 15.12 11.81
CA TYR A 496 -6.87 14.59 10.81
C TYR A 496 -7.62 14.11 9.55
N ILE A 497 -8.73 13.40 9.71
CA ILE A 497 -9.53 12.93 8.56
C ILE A 497 -10.15 14.13 7.81
N HIS A 498 -10.69 15.13 8.51
CA HIS A 498 -11.22 16.34 7.87
C HIS A 498 -10.15 17.04 7.00
N ALA A 499 -8.93 17.17 7.51
CA ALA A 499 -7.84 17.80 6.78
C ALA A 499 -7.53 17.04 5.48
N LEU A 500 -7.48 15.71 5.53
CA LEU A 500 -7.24 14.86 4.36
C LEU A 500 -8.38 14.91 3.33
N THR A 501 -9.62 15.08 3.78
CA THR A 501 -10.81 15.20 2.91
C THR A 501 -11.14 16.63 2.49
N SER A 502 -10.23 17.59 2.71
CA SER A 502 -10.49 18.99 2.39
C SER A 502 -10.65 19.24 0.89
N SER A 503 -11.60 20.12 0.55
CA SER A 503 -12.02 20.48 -0.81
C SER A 503 -12.22 22.00 -0.91
N CYS A 504 -12.29 22.52 -2.14
CA CYS A 504 -12.61 23.94 -2.37
C CYS A 504 -14.07 24.28 -2.01
N LEU A 505 -14.94 23.28 -1.95
CA LEU A 505 -16.33 23.44 -1.56
C LEU A 505 -16.51 23.11 -0.08
N PRO A 506 -17.23 23.94 0.69
CA PRO A 506 -17.60 23.62 2.06
C PRO A 506 -18.47 22.37 2.14
N ASP A 507 -18.28 21.60 3.22
CA ASP A 507 -19.08 20.42 3.50
C ASP A 507 -20.57 20.79 3.71
N PRO A 508 -21.53 20.07 3.11
CA PRO A 508 -22.95 20.35 3.24
C PRO A 508 -23.48 20.44 4.67
N LEU A 509 -22.99 19.61 5.59
CA LEU A 509 -23.40 19.57 7.00
C LEU A 509 -22.74 20.71 7.80
N LEU A 510 -21.42 20.84 7.68
CA LEU A 510 -20.63 21.74 8.53
C LEU A 510 -20.60 23.18 8.02
N LYS A 511 -20.92 23.40 6.74
CA LYS A 511 -20.76 24.68 6.02
C LYS A 511 -19.34 25.24 6.08
N ARG A 512 -18.35 24.36 6.24
CA ARG A 512 -16.92 24.64 6.31
C ARG A 512 -16.15 23.63 5.47
N THR A 513 -15.00 24.02 4.96
CA THR A 513 -14.06 23.07 4.32
C THR A 513 -13.43 22.15 5.37
N GLY A 514 -12.86 21.04 4.94
CA GLY A 514 -12.16 20.12 5.83
C GLY A 514 -11.02 20.80 6.60
N THR A 515 -10.23 21.64 5.94
CA THR A 515 -9.14 22.40 6.58
C THR A 515 -9.65 23.37 7.64
N GLU A 516 -10.75 24.09 7.34
CA GLU A 516 -11.39 25.00 8.29
C GLU A 516 -11.92 24.24 9.51
N GLU A 517 -12.58 23.09 9.32
CA GLU A 517 -13.06 22.29 10.43
C GLU A 517 -11.92 21.71 11.27
N THR A 518 -10.83 21.25 10.65
CA THR A 518 -9.62 20.82 11.38
C THR A 518 -9.09 21.93 12.27
N LEU A 519 -8.94 23.15 11.74
CA LEU A 519 -8.47 24.31 12.52
C LEU A 519 -9.47 24.69 13.61
N HIS A 520 -10.77 24.55 13.37
CA HIS A 520 -11.80 24.75 14.38
C HIS A 520 -11.68 23.75 15.55
N ILE A 521 -11.48 22.46 15.24
CA ILE A 521 -11.30 21.41 16.25
C ILE A 521 -10.01 21.65 17.05
N LEU A 522 -8.89 21.93 16.38
CA LEU A 522 -7.61 22.25 17.03
C LEU A 522 -7.70 23.53 17.87
N GLY A 523 -8.49 24.50 17.42
CA GLY A 523 -8.78 25.75 18.13
C GLY A 523 -9.69 25.59 19.35
N SER A 524 -10.40 24.47 19.47
CA SER A 524 -11.39 24.25 20.53
C SER A 524 -10.75 24.21 21.93
N ALA A 525 -11.46 24.73 22.93
CA ALA A 525 -11.00 24.73 24.32
C ALA A 525 -10.67 23.32 24.82
N SER A 526 -11.39 22.29 24.35
CA SER A 526 -11.15 20.90 24.74
C SER A 526 -9.87 20.29 24.18
N VAL A 527 -9.35 20.82 23.06
CA VAL A 527 -8.07 20.37 22.48
C VAL A 527 -6.91 21.20 23.02
N ARG A 528 -7.14 22.49 23.29
CA ARG A 528 -6.12 23.43 23.79
C ARG A 528 -5.95 23.42 25.32
N ALA A 529 -6.78 22.68 26.04
CA ALA A 529 -6.67 22.55 27.49
C ALA A 529 -5.32 21.91 27.86
N PRO A 530 -4.54 22.50 28.79
CA PRO A 530 -3.27 21.91 29.20
C PRO A 530 -3.50 20.55 29.85
N CYS A 531 -2.91 19.50 29.29
CA CYS A 531 -2.97 18.13 29.80
C CYS A 531 -1.77 17.33 29.30
N ALA A 532 -1.45 16.23 29.99
CA ALA A 532 -0.43 15.29 29.51
C ALA A 532 -0.94 14.59 28.25
N LEU A 533 -0.22 14.77 27.13
CA LEU A 533 -0.56 14.10 25.88
C LEU A 533 -0.17 12.62 25.94
N SER A 534 -1.07 11.75 25.46
CA SER A 534 -0.74 10.36 25.19
C SER A 534 0.14 10.26 23.94
N ARG A 535 0.86 9.14 23.79
CA ARG A 535 1.66 8.86 22.58
C ARG A 535 0.82 8.93 21.31
N THR A 536 -0.38 8.37 21.33
CA THR A 536 -1.35 8.40 20.22
C THR A 536 -1.80 9.82 19.87
N ALA A 537 -2.06 10.68 20.87
CA ALA A 537 -2.38 12.09 20.64
C ALA A 537 -1.19 12.84 20.02
N HIS A 538 0.01 12.59 20.52
CA HIS A 538 1.25 13.17 19.99
C HIS A 538 1.49 12.74 18.53
N ASP A 539 1.35 11.45 18.21
CA ASP A 539 1.50 10.92 16.86
C ASP A 539 0.47 11.54 15.89
N ARG A 540 -0.78 11.72 16.32
CA ARG A 540 -1.82 12.39 15.51
C ARG A 540 -1.53 13.85 15.25
N LEU A 541 -1.06 14.57 16.26
CA LEU A 541 -0.62 15.96 16.12
C LEU A 541 0.52 16.04 15.09
N ASN A 542 1.50 15.15 15.16
CA ASN A 542 2.57 15.07 14.16
C ASN A 542 2.06 14.74 12.76
N LEU A 543 1.09 13.83 12.62
CA LEU A 543 0.44 13.54 11.33
C LEU A 543 -0.28 14.77 10.75
N ILE A 544 -1.00 15.53 11.58
CA ILE A 544 -1.67 16.78 11.17
C ILE A 544 -0.65 17.85 10.76
N ALA A 545 0.41 18.04 11.55
CA ALA A 545 1.48 18.97 11.22
C ALA A 545 2.20 18.59 9.92
N ALA A 546 2.33 17.29 9.62
CA ALA A 546 2.95 16.79 8.39
C ALA A 546 2.13 17.06 7.12
N LEU A 547 0.87 17.46 7.25
CA LEU A 547 0.06 17.90 6.11
C LEU A 547 0.48 19.28 5.62
N ALA A 548 1.10 20.11 6.46
CA ALA A 548 1.55 21.43 6.05
C ALA A 548 2.72 21.34 5.03
N PRO A 549 2.82 22.29 4.08
CA PRO A 549 3.92 22.32 3.12
C PRO A 549 5.26 22.52 3.82
N LYS A 550 6.29 21.78 3.41
CA LYS A 550 7.64 21.97 3.98
C LYS A 550 8.27 23.21 3.35
N ARG A 551 8.64 24.18 4.17
CA ARG A 551 9.21 25.47 3.75
C ARG A 551 10.64 25.65 4.27
N ALA A 552 11.56 25.90 3.35
CA ALA A 552 12.98 26.15 3.65
C ALA A 552 13.56 27.25 2.76
N PHE A 553 14.66 27.84 3.21
CA PHE A 553 15.45 28.75 2.38
C PHE A 553 16.37 27.99 1.43
N TYR A 554 16.57 28.51 0.23
CA TYR A 554 17.54 28.01 -0.74
C TYR A 554 18.39 29.17 -1.30
N PRO A 555 19.73 29.03 -1.32
CA PRO A 555 20.50 28.14 -0.44
C PRO A 555 20.22 28.45 1.04
N ALA A 556 20.33 27.46 1.92
CA ALA A 556 19.91 27.57 3.33
C ALA A 556 20.62 28.71 4.10
N PHE A 557 21.86 29.01 3.73
CA PHE A 557 22.70 30.03 4.35
C PHE A 557 22.43 31.45 3.84
N GLU A 558 22.05 31.63 2.57
CA GLU A 558 21.87 32.96 1.97
C GLU A 558 20.47 33.53 2.19
N LYS A 559 19.46 32.67 2.40
CA LYS A 559 18.06 33.07 2.61
C LYS A 559 17.47 33.94 1.49
N VAL A 560 18.02 33.83 0.27
CA VAL A 560 17.61 34.64 -0.90
C VAL A 560 16.37 34.11 -1.62
N MET A 561 16.07 32.82 -1.51
CA MET A 561 14.91 32.19 -2.14
C MET A 561 14.18 31.25 -1.18
N GLN A 562 12.87 31.13 -1.35
CA GLN A 562 12.07 30.11 -0.66
C GLN A 562 11.90 28.88 -1.54
N ARG A 563 12.15 27.71 -0.96
CA ARG A 563 11.74 26.41 -1.49
C ARG A 563 10.54 25.90 -0.71
N VAL A 564 9.53 25.41 -1.43
CA VAL A 564 8.33 24.81 -0.85
C VAL A 564 8.16 23.42 -1.44
N ASP A 565 8.18 22.39 -0.60
CA ASP A 565 7.95 21.01 -1.00
C ASP A 565 6.51 20.63 -0.62
N TRP A 566 5.67 20.46 -1.65
CA TRP A 566 4.28 20.02 -1.53
C TRP A 566 4.19 18.50 -1.69
N SER A 567 3.27 17.86 -0.97
CA SER A 567 2.89 16.47 -1.19
C SER A 567 2.10 16.33 -2.48
N SER A 568 2.54 15.44 -3.37
CA SER A 568 1.82 15.08 -4.61
C SER A 568 0.56 14.24 -4.36
N LYS A 569 0.45 13.64 -3.16
CA LYS A 569 -0.66 12.75 -2.79
C LYS A 569 -1.92 13.50 -2.36
N LEU A 570 -1.81 14.79 -2.03
CA LEU A 570 -2.90 15.62 -1.49
C LEU A 570 -3.15 16.83 -2.38
N ASN A 571 -4.35 17.40 -2.27
CA ASN A 571 -4.67 18.69 -2.86
C ASN A 571 -3.91 19.81 -2.11
N PHE A 572 -3.61 20.93 -2.78
CA PHE A 572 -2.97 22.08 -2.16
C PHE A 572 -3.83 22.71 -1.06
N LEU A 573 -5.16 22.62 -1.15
CA LEU A 573 -6.09 23.13 -0.13
C LEU A 573 -6.07 22.33 1.19
N ALA A 574 -5.69 21.05 1.14
CA ALA A 574 -5.51 20.22 2.32
C ALA A 574 -4.17 20.49 3.03
N GLN A 575 -3.24 21.16 2.35
CA GLN A 575 -1.87 21.40 2.81
C GLN A 575 -1.72 22.85 3.27
N ASP A 576 -2.23 23.13 4.47
CA ASP A 576 -2.26 24.48 5.04
C ASP A 576 -1.22 24.65 6.15
N ASP A 577 -0.44 25.73 6.07
CA ASP A 577 0.60 26.09 7.04
C ASP A 577 0.09 26.28 8.47
N ARG A 578 -1.18 26.66 8.63
CA ARG A 578 -1.80 26.90 9.94
C ARG A 578 -1.95 25.62 10.74
N LEU A 579 -2.06 24.46 10.08
CA LEU A 579 -2.08 23.15 10.74
C LEU A 579 -0.79 22.92 11.52
N TYR A 580 0.36 23.32 10.96
CA TYR A 580 1.64 23.22 11.63
C TYR A 580 1.73 24.17 12.84
N THR A 581 1.32 25.43 12.67
CA THR A 581 1.33 26.42 13.77
C THR A 581 0.41 25.99 14.92
N ALA A 582 -0.84 25.59 14.62
CA ALA A 582 -1.80 25.15 15.64
C ALA A 582 -1.30 23.91 16.41
N THR A 583 -0.73 22.94 15.70
CA THR A 583 -0.16 21.74 16.33
C THR A 583 1.05 22.07 17.21
N LYS A 584 1.95 22.93 16.71
CA LYS A 584 3.14 23.36 17.46
C LYS A 584 2.77 24.11 18.74
N GLU A 585 1.73 24.93 18.72
CA GLU A 585 1.20 25.59 19.93
C GLU A 585 0.65 24.59 20.95
N ILE A 586 -0.10 23.58 20.51
CA ILE A 586 -0.66 22.55 21.40
C ILE A 586 0.46 21.75 22.05
N LEU A 587 1.46 21.34 21.27
CA LEU A 587 2.64 20.61 21.76
C LEU A 587 3.44 21.47 22.75
N GLY A 588 3.72 22.74 22.40
CA GLY A 588 4.45 23.65 23.29
C GLY A 588 3.76 23.87 24.64
N ARG A 589 2.43 23.99 24.68
CA ARG A 589 1.67 24.11 25.95
C ARG A 589 1.70 22.82 26.77
N SER A 590 1.68 21.66 26.10
CA SER A 590 1.86 20.38 26.79
C SER A 590 3.25 20.30 27.42
N ASP A 591 4.29 20.74 26.72
CA ASP A 591 5.66 20.76 27.24
C ASP A 591 5.82 21.71 28.43
N GLU A 592 5.22 22.91 28.36
CA GLU A 592 5.19 23.90 29.46
C GLU A 592 4.55 23.33 30.75
N THR A 593 3.56 22.45 30.59
CA THR A 593 2.85 21.82 31.72
C THR A 593 3.34 20.41 32.04
N GLY A 594 4.36 19.91 31.33
CA GLY A 594 4.91 18.58 31.51
C GLY A 594 5.43 18.31 32.93
N PHE A 595 5.88 19.35 33.64
CA PHE A 595 6.33 19.25 35.04
C PHE A 595 5.22 18.78 36.00
N LEU A 596 3.93 18.97 35.66
CA LEU A 596 2.80 18.49 36.45
C LEU A 596 2.58 16.98 36.30
N TYR A 597 3.24 16.33 35.33
CA TYR A 597 3.05 14.93 34.96
C TYR A 597 4.38 14.14 34.90
N PRO A 598 5.14 14.04 36.00
CA PRO A 598 6.51 13.51 36.02
C PRO A 598 6.66 12.02 35.66
N HIS A 599 5.55 11.26 35.62
CA HIS A 599 5.55 9.84 35.23
C HIS A 599 5.16 9.62 33.75
N HIS A 600 4.80 10.68 33.02
CA HIS A 600 4.53 10.64 31.59
C HIS A 600 5.81 10.96 30.81
N ASN A 601 6.64 9.94 30.54
CA ASN A 601 7.74 10.07 29.59
C ASN A 601 7.17 10.08 28.16
N THR A 602 7.04 11.27 27.58
CA THR A 602 6.79 11.39 26.14
C THR A 602 8.14 11.62 25.48
N GLU A 603 8.60 10.67 24.67
CA GLU A 603 9.76 10.90 23.80
C GLU A 603 9.43 12.09 22.90
N GLN A 604 10.26 13.14 22.94
CA GLN A 604 10.10 14.29 22.05
C GLN A 604 10.36 13.83 20.62
N SER A 605 9.30 13.58 19.85
CA SER A 605 9.43 13.41 18.42
C SER A 605 9.72 14.79 17.84
N GLU A 606 10.87 14.94 17.16
CA GLU A 606 11.21 16.19 16.49
C GLU A 606 10.17 16.47 15.40
N LEU A 607 9.35 17.50 15.61
CA LEU A 607 8.46 18.03 14.58
C LEU A 607 9.25 18.26 13.29
N ILE A 608 8.60 18.02 12.15
CA ILE A 608 9.17 18.23 10.81
C ILE A 608 9.77 19.64 10.74
N HIS A 609 11.10 19.71 10.62
CA HIS A 609 11.85 20.95 10.65
C HIS A 609 11.42 21.88 9.50
N THR A 610 10.56 22.85 9.82
CA THR A 610 10.08 23.89 8.90
C THR A 610 10.49 25.26 9.43
N THR A 611 10.94 26.15 8.54
CA THR A 611 11.38 27.49 8.95
C THR A 611 10.16 28.36 9.31
N MET A 612 9.97 28.65 10.61
CA MET A 612 8.79 29.39 11.11
C MET A 612 8.54 30.72 10.41
N SER A 613 9.59 31.51 10.15
CA SER A 613 9.42 32.82 9.49
C SER A 613 8.87 32.70 8.06
N LEU A 614 9.11 31.58 7.38
CA LEU A 614 8.53 31.29 6.07
C LEU A 614 7.07 30.81 6.17
N VAL A 615 6.72 30.12 7.25
CA VAL A 615 5.35 29.70 7.58
C VAL A 615 4.50 30.92 7.90
N GLU A 616 4.94 31.77 8.82
CA GLU A 616 4.27 33.03 9.17
C GLU A 616 4.05 33.91 7.94
N ARG A 617 5.09 34.06 7.10
CA ARG A 617 4.97 34.81 5.84
C ARG A 617 3.94 34.21 4.90
N ALA A 618 3.83 32.88 4.83
CA ALA A 618 2.85 32.21 3.98
C ALA A 618 1.42 32.41 4.53
N ILE A 619 1.23 32.24 5.84
CA ILE A 619 -0.04 32.49 6.53
C ILE A 619 -0.51 33.93 6.27
N LEU A 620 0.35 34.92 6.48
CA LEU A 620 0.03 36.33 6.23
C LEU A 620 -0.35 36.60 4.78
N ARG A 621 0.34 36.00 3.81
CA ARG A 621 0.00 36.14 2.38
C ARG A 621 -1.34 35.48 2.04
N ASN A 622 -1.60 34.32 2.62
CA ASN A 622 -2.81 33.54 2.38
C ASN A 622 -4.03 34.12 3.09
N SER A 623 -3.87 34.94 4.14
CA SER A 623 -4.97 35.62 4.85
C SER A 623 -5.93 36.37 3.91
N ARG A 624 -5.42 36.90 2.78
CA ARG A 624 -6.22 37.58 1.74
C ARG A 624 -7.21 36.66 1.02
N GLN A 625 -6.97 35.35 1.05
CA GLN A 625 -7.77 34.31 0.41
C GLN A 625 -8.64 33.55 1.42
N CYS A 626 -8.46 33.81 2.71
CA CYS A 626 -9.24 33.21 3.78
C CYS A 626 -10.59 33.91 3.98
N VAL A 627 -11.55 33.19 4.55
CA VAL A 627 -12.85 33.74 4.95
C VAL A 627 -12.82 34.23 6.40
N SER A 628 -13.78 35.08 6.77
CA SER A 628 -13.92 35.55 8.16
C SER A 628 -14.19 34.39 9.12
N GLY A 629 -13.58 34.45 10.30
CA GLY A 629 -13.55 33.39 11.32
C GLY A 629 -12.43 32.37 11.10
N PHE A 630 -11.75 32.42 9.95
CA PHE A 630 -10.66 31.51 9.57
C PHE A 630 -9.45 32.28 9.06
N GLU A 631 -8.99 33.28 9.84
CA GLU A 631 -7.78 34.09 9.64
C GLU A 631 -7.81 35.15 8.52
N ALA A 632 -8.97 35.48 7.97
CA ALA A 632 -9.08 36.76 7.25
C ALA A 632 -8.71 37.94 8.15
N GLU A 633 -8.92 37.81 9.47
CA GLU A 633 -8.61 38.80 10.50
C GLU A 633 -7.10 38.99 10.73
N ALA A 634 -6.27 38.02 10.34
CA ALA A 634 -4.81 38.10 10.45
C ALA A 634 -4.18 38.94 9.33
N PHE A 635 -4.99 39.45 8.39
CA PHE A 635 -4.53 40.32 7.33
C PHE A 635 -3.83 41.57 7.89
N THR A 636 -2.61 41.81 7.44
CA THR A 636 -1.83 43.00 7.80
C THR A 636 -1.01 43.48 6.61
N VAL A 637 -0.85 44.80 6.52
CA VAL A 637 0.04 45.47 5.55
C VAL A 637 1.35 45.94 6.19
N GLN A 638 1.56 45.67 7.49
CA GLN A 638 2.73 46.15 8.23
C GLN A 638 4.07 45.66 7.65
N HIS A 639 4.06 44.51 6.96
CA HIS A 639 5.24 43.91 6.33
C HIS A 639 5.29 44.14 4.82
N ASP A 640 4.32 44.87 4.26
CA ASP A 640 4.29 45.17 2.83
C ASP A 640 5.39 46.18 2.49
N VAL A 641 6.08 45.93 1.38
CA VAL A 641 7.10 46.83 0.83
C VAL A 641 6.58 47.32 -0.51
N ALA A 642 6.81 48.61 -0.83
CA ALA A 642 6.50 49.13 -2.16
C ALA A 642 7.22 48.26 -3.20
N TYR A 643 6.44 47.55 -4.01
CA TYR A 643 6.99 46.72 -5.09
C TYR A 643 7.70 47.64 -6.08
N GLN A 644 9.02 47.50 -6.18
CA GLN A 644 9.77 48.13 -7.26
C GLN A 644 9.64 47.23 -8.50
N PRO A 645 8.95 47.68 -9.56
CA PRO A 645 8.81 46.90 -10.77
C PRO A 645 10.18 46.56 -11.34
N ARG A 646 10.30 45.35 -11.90
CA ARG A 646 11.53 44.95 -12.61
C ARG A 646 11.75 45.75 -13.89
N GLU A 647 10.68 46.35 -14.42
CA GLU A 647 10.70 47.24 -15.58
C GLU A 647 10.95 48.66 -15.08
N ARG A 648 12.07 49.25 -15.48
CA ARG A 648 12.45 50.64 -15.14
C ARG A 648 11.97 51.67 -16.18
N ASP A 649 11.39 51.23 -17.29
CA ASP A 649 10.97 52.08 -18.39
C ASP A 649 9.50 51.79 -18.75
N ASP A 650 8.70 52.83 -18.94
CA ASP A 650 7.39 52.75 -19.59
C ASP A 650 7.56 52.08 -20.96
N SER A 651 7.30 50.78 -21.01
CA SER A 651 7.34 50.04 -22.26
C SER A 651 6.11 50.44 -23.07
N ASP A 652 6.31 51.08 -24.23
CA ASP A 652 5.24 51.40 -25.18
C ASP A 652 4.31 50.19 -25.45
N ARG A 653 4.84 48.96 -25.33
CA ARG A 653 4.05 47.72 -25.50
C ARG A 653 3.03 47.51 -24.38
N ALA A 654 3.43 47.78 -23.14
CA ALA A 654 2.58 47.65 -21.96
C ALA A 654 1.47 48.70 -21.98
N GLU A 655 1.77 49.93 -22.40
CA GLU A 655 0.78 51.00 -22.56
C GLU A 655 -0.27 50.62 -23.61
N ARG A 656 0.16 50.18 -24.81
CA ARG A 656 -0.75 49.72 -25.87
C ARG A 656 -1.64 48.56 -25.43
N ALA A 657 -1.07 47.55 -24.76
CA ALA A 657 -1.82 46.40 -24.28
C ALA A 657 -2.85 46.80 -23.22
N THR A 658 -2.48 47.69 -22.30
CA THR A 658 -3.36 48.25 -21.27
C THR A 658 -4.50 49.04 -21.89
N GLU A 659 -4.21 49.88 -22.88
CA GLU A 659 -5.21 50.69 -23.58
C GLU A 659 -6.20 49.83 -24.37
N MET A 660 -5.72 48.83 -25.12
CA MET A 660 -6.61 47.90 -25.85
C MET A 660 -7.45 47.04 -24.90
N ALA A 661 -6.88 46.59 -23.79
CA ALA A 661 -7.60 45.87 -22.74
C ALA A 661 -8.71 46.75 -22.13
N PHE A 662 -8.39 48.00 -21.81
CA PHE A 662 -9.35 48.97 -21.27
C PHE A 662 -10.50 49.23 -22.24
N ARG A 663 -10.22 49.39 -23.54
CA ARG A 663 -11.24 49.56 -24.58
C ARG A 663 -12.12 48.34 -24.75
N ALA A 664 -11.56 47.14 -24.78
CA ALA A 664 -12.32 45.89 -24.83
C ALA A 664 -13.19 45.69 -23.59
N TYR A 665 -12.64 45.96 -22.40
CA TYR A 665 -13.36 45.84 -21.14
C TYR A 665 -14.54 46.82 -21.09
N ASN A 666 -14.36 48.07 -21.50
CA ASN A 666 -15.39 49.10 -21.45
C ASN A 666 -16.26 49.19 -22.72
N LYS A 667 -16.01 48.34 -23.73
CA LYS A 667 -16.70 48.34 -25.03
C LYS A 667 -16.68 49.70 -25.72
N LEU A 668 -15.52 50.37 -25.71
CA LEU A 668 -15.36 51.69 -26.32
C LEU A 668 -15.27 51.57 -27.84
N LEU A 669 -16.21 52.21 -28.54
CA LEU A 669 -16.25 52.27 -30.01
C LEU A 669 -15.41 53.41 -30.60
N THR A 670 -14.81 54.23 -29.74
CA THR A 670 -13.91 55.31 -30.18
C THR A 670 -12.60 54.75 -30.71
N LEU A 671 -12.00 55.44 -31.67
CA LEU A 671 -10.70 55.07 -32.21
C LEU A 671 -9.59 55.46 -31.20
N SER A 672 -8.57 54.61 -31.06
CA SER A 672 -7.33 54.95 -30.34
C SER A 672 -6.47 55.91 -31.15
N GLU A 673 -6.44 55.73 -32.47
CA GLU A 673 -5.74 56.60 -33.41
C GLU A 673 -6.56 56.79 -34.70
N PRO A 674 -6.41 57.95 -35.38
CA PRO A 674 -7.12 58.22 -36.62
C PRO A 674 -6.72 57.23 -37.73
N VAL A 675 -7.70 56.78 -38.53
CA VAL A 675 -7.47 55.88 -39.65
C VAL A 675 -6.68 56.61 -40.74
N ALA A 676 -5.50 56.10 -41.09
CA ALA A 676 -4.70 56.68 -42.16
C ALA A 676 -5.35 56.47 -43.54
N ALA A 677 -5.20 57.44 -44.44
CA ALA A 677 -5.77 57.40 -45.79
C ALA A 677 -5.34 56.16 -46.61
N GLY A 678 -4.17 55.57 -46.32
CA GLY A 678 -3.67 54.36 -46.96
C GLY A 678 -3.99 53.04 -46.26
N PHE A 679 -4.85 53.03 -45.22
CA PHE A 679 -5.07 51.83 -44.40
C PHE A 679 -5.59 50.62 -45.20
N ALA A 680 -6.48 50.83 -46.17
CA ALA A 680 -6.97 49.74 -47.03
C ALA A 680 -5.85 49.08 -47.83
N HIS A 681 -4.90 49.87 -48.36
CA HIS A 681 -3.75 49.34 -49.08
C HIS A 681 -2.76 48.63 -48.14
N HIS A 682 -2.60 49.15 -46.94
CA HIS A 682 -1.79 48.52 -45.89
C HIS A 682 -2.34 47.16 -45.46
N LEU A 683 -3.65 47.09 -45.17
CA LEU A 683 -4.33 45.84 -44.84
C LEU A 683 -4.26 44.83 -46.00
N TYR A 684 -4.44 45.30 -47.24
CA TYR A 684 -4.27 44.47 -48.44
C TYR A 684 -2.85 43.88 -48.51
N THR A 685 -1.82 44.69 -48.24
CA THR A 685 -0.42 44.24 -48.22
C THR A 685 -0.19 43.16 -47.16
N LEU A 686 -0.76 43.32 -45.96
CA LEU A 686 -0.67 42.33 -44.90
C LEU A 686 -1.36 41.00 -45.25
N LEU A 687 -2.55 41.07 -45.88
CA LEU A 687 -3.30 39.90 -46.32
C LEU A 687 -2.67 39.20 -47.54
N SER A 688 -1.94 39.94 -48.38
CA SER A 688 -1.29 39.41 -49.59
C SER A 688 -0.06 38.54 -49.37
N HIS A 689 0.42 38.45 -48.13
CA HIS A 689 1.62 37.68 -47.79
C HIS A 689 1.43 36.15 -47.98
N GLU A 690 0.21 35.65 -47.82
CA GLU A 690 -0.16 34.25 -48.02
C GLU A 690 -1.52 34.16 -48.73
N SER A 691 -1.92 32.96 -49.18
CA SER A 691 -3.26 32.76 -49.75
C SER A 691 -4.32 33.05 -48.69
N THR A 692 -5.12 34.10 -48.91
CA THR A 692 -6.17 34.49 -47.95
C THR A 692 -7.35 33.54 -48.07
N THR A 693 -7.70 32.88 -46.97
CA THR A 693 -8.85 31.95 -46.94
C THR A 693 -10.09 32.69 -46.46
N SER A 694 -11.12 32.77 -47.31
CA SER A 694 -12.46 33.21 -46.90
C SER A 694 -13.33 32.02 -46.53
N ASP A 695 -12.76 31.15 -45.70
CA ASP A 695 -13.48 30.01 -45.16
C ASP A 695 -14.47 30.53 -44.10
N ARG A 696 -15.76 30.26 -44.26
CA ARG A 696 -16.83 30.68 -43.34
C ARG A 696 -16.90 29.76 -42.12
N THR A 697 -15.74 29.48 -41.53
CA THR A 697 -15.59 28.67 -40.34
C THR A 697 -15.25 29.57 -39.16
N VAL A 698 -15.98 29.38 -38.05
CA VAL A 698 -15.69 30.07 -36.79
C VAL A 698 -14.41 29.45 -36.19
N PRO A 699 -13.39 30.25 -35.83
CA PRO A 699 -12.20 29.72 -35.17
C PRO A 699 -12.55 29.03 -33.84
N PRO A 700 -11.78 28.05 -33.39
CA PRO A 700 -11.89 27.54 -32.03
C PRO A 700 -11.70 28.66 -31.00
N ARG A 701 -12.48 28.68 -29.92
CA ARG A 701 -12.31 29.70 -28.85
C ARG A 701 -10.95 29.61 -28.17
N GLU A 702 -10.39 28.40 -28.09
CA GLU A 702 -9.05 28.14 -27.54
C GLU A 702 -7.95 28.91 -28.27
N ASP A 703 -8.12 29.16 -29.58
CA ASP A 703 -7.17 29.96 -30.35
C ASP A 703 -7.10 31.42 -29.90
N MET A 704 -8.17 31.94 -29.29
CA MET A 704 -8.26 33.32 -28.80
C MET A 704 -7.76 33.47 -27.37
N LEU A 705 -7.38 32.38 -26.70
CA LEU A 705 -6.64 32.45 -25.45
C LEU A 705 -5.20 32.91 -25.73
N TYR A 706 -4.39 33.00 -24.66
CA TYR A 706 -2.97 33.32 -24.83
C TYR A 706 -2.29 32.28 -25.72
N ASP A 707 -1.81 32.72 -26.89
CA ASP A 707 -1.04 31.93 -27.83
C ASP A 707 0.09 32.82 -28.38
N SER A 708 1.31 32.27 -28.39
CA SER A 708 2.50 32.93 -28.94
C SER A 708 2.35 33.40 -30.39
N LYS A 709 1.41 32.83 -31.17
CA LYS A 709 1.13 33.26 -32.55
C LYS A 709 0.69 34.72 -32.64
N TRP A 710 -0.06 35.22 -31.66
CA TRP A 710 -0.55 36.60 -31.63
C TRP A 710 0.55 37.62 -31.34
N LEU A 711 1.69 37.17 -30.82
CA LEU A 711 2.86 38.02 -30.58
C LEU A 711 3.73 38.17 -31.84
N LYS A 712 3.46 37.43 -32.92
CA LYS A 712 4.20 37.53 -34.19
C LYS A 712 3.65 38.67 -35.06
N ASN A 713 4.36 38.97 -36.15
CA ASN A 713 3.92 39.93 -37.15
C ASN A 713 2.48 39.61 -37.64
N PRO A 714 1.58 40.61 -37.75
CA PRO A 714 0.24 40.41 -38.31
C PRO A 714 0.21 39.73 -39.69
N LYS A 715 1.27 39.88 -40.51
CA LYS A 715 1.42 39.16 -41.80
C LYS A 715 1.32 37.64 -41.69
N THR A 716 1.65 37.08 -40.53
CA THR A 716 1.72 35.62 -40.32
C THR A 716 0.38 34.96 -40.00
N PHE A 717 -0.62 35.74 -39.55
CA PHE A 717 -1.91 35.19 -39.10
C PHE A 717 -3.13 35.89 -39.72
N LEU A 718 -3.01 37.14 -40.20
CA LEU A 718 -4.17 37.87 -40.70
C LEU A 718 -4.80 37.20 -41.93
N SER A 719 -3.99 36.66 -42.85
CA SER A 719 -4.47 35.97 -44.06
C SER A 719 -5.40 34.79 -43.77
N SER A 720 -5.15 34.06 -42.67
CA SER A 720 -5.93 32.88 -42.27
C SER A 720 -7.08 33.22 -41.32
N TYR A 721 -6.94 34.26 -40.49
CA TYR A 721 -7.90 34.57 -39.42
C TYR A 721 -8.83 35.75 -39.73
N TRP A 722 -8.49 36.69 -40.61
CA TRP A 722 -9.29 37.91 -40.81
C TRP A 722 -10.75 37.63 -41.18
N CYS A 723 -10.99 36.85 -42.25
CA CYS A 723 -12.35 36.49 -42.67
C CYS A 723 -13.07 35.60 -41.66
N ARG A 724 -12.35 34.68 -41.00
CA ARG A 724 -12.92 33.77 -40.00
C ARG A 724 -13.36 34.52 -38.73
N LEU A 725 -12.55 35.46 -38.26
CA LEU A 725 -12.88 36.33 -37.13
C LEU A 725 -14.06 37.23 -37.47
N HIS A 726 -14.05 37.85 -38.65
CA HIS A 726 -15.16 38.66 -39.11
C HIS A 726 -16.46 37.85 -39.21
N HIS A 727 -16.40 36.63 -39.76
CA HIS A 727 -17.55 35.72 -39.81
C HIS A 727 -18.06 35.34 -38.42
N ALA A 728 -17.16 35.05 -37.48
CA ALA A 728 -17.52 34.69 -36.11
C ALA A 728 -18.27 35.83 -35.40
N PHE A 729 -17.79 37.06 -35.51
CA PHE A 729 -18.46 38.23 -34.92
C PHE A 729 -19.70 38.67 -35.70
N GLN A 730 -19.77 38.41 -37.00
CA GLN A 730 -20.98 38.63 -37.82
C GLN A 730 -22.12 37.69 -37.41
N GLY A 731 -21.81 36.41 -37.19
CA GLY A 731 -22.79 35.41 -36.76
C GLY A 731 -23.19 35.55 -35.29
N ASN A 732 -22.23 35.93 -34.43
CA ASN A 732 -22.48 36.16 -33.01
C ASN A 732 -21.53 37.23 -32.44
N GLN A 733 -22.06 38.43 -32.21
CA GLN A 733 -21.31 39.55 -31.63
C GLN A 733 -20.76 39.24 -30.20
N ILE A 734 -21.34 38.26 -29.51
CA ILE A 734 -20.95 37.79 -28.16
C ILE A 734 -20.23 36.43 -28.26
N TRP A 735 -19.60 36.14 -29.39
CA TRP A 735 -18.88 34.88 -29.57
C TRP A 735 -17.77 34.70 -28.52
N LEU A 736 -17.04 35.77 -28.17
CA LEU A 736 -16.10 35.82 -27.05
C LEU A 736 -16.72 36.54 -25.85
N ASN A 737 -16.46 36.01 -24.66
CA ASN A 737 -16.78 36.73 -23.43
C ASN A 737 -15.84 37.94 -23.24
N ARG A 738 -16.23 38.85 -22.34
CA ARG A 738 -15.50 40.12 -22.09
C ARG A 738 -14.02 39.91 -21.76
N PHE A 739 -13.70 38.88 -20.97
CA PHE A 739 -12.34 38.61 -20.52
C PHE A 739 -11.52 37.90 -21.62
N GLU A 740 -12.14 37.01 -22.40
CA GLU A 740 -11.52 36.39 -23.58
C GLU A 740 -11.12 37.44 -24.61
N LEU A 741 -12.02 38.35 -24.96
CA LEU A 741 -11.74 39.46 -25.89
C LEU A 741 -10.61 40.36 -25.35
N MET A 742 -10.64 40.67 -24.06
CA MET A 742 -9.63 41.49 -23.39
C MET A 742 -8.24 40.85 -23.46
N VAL A 743 -8.12 39.56 -23.12
CA VAL A 743 -6.85 38.82 -23.14
C VAL A 743 -6.32 38.71 -24.57
N TRP A 744 -7.17 38.35 -25.52
CA TRP A 744 -6.77 38.21 -26.92
C TRP A 744 -6.23 39.53 -27.50
N ILE A 745 -7.00 40.61 -27.39
CA ILE A 745 -6.63 41.88 -28.01
C ILE A 745 -5.42 42.52 -27.32
N ALA A 746 -5.30 42.36 -26.00
CA ALA A 746 -4.12 42.82 -25.26
C ALA A 746 -2.87 42.06 -25.69
N THR A 747 -2.99 40.75 -25.97
CA THR A 747 -1.87 39.94 -26.47
C THR A 747 -1.41 40.40 -27.84
N VAL A 748 -2.35 40.68 -28.77
CA VAL A 748 -2.02 41.22 -30.11
C VAL A 748 -1.34 42.60 -29.98
N ALA A 749 -1.84 43.47 -29.11
CA ALA A 749 -1.31 44.82 -28.88
C ALA A 749 0.09 44.83 -28.22
N TYR A 750 0.39 43.81 -27.41
CA TYR A 750 1.67 43.67 -26.71
C TYR A 750 2.82 43.23 -27.63
N SER A 751 2.52 42.76 -28.85
CA SER A 751 3.55 42.34 -29.81
C SER A 751 4.58 43.44 -30.06
N ALA A 752 5.85 43.02 -30.19
CA ALA A 752 6.94 43.88 -30.65
C ALA A 752 6.69 44.48 -32.04
N GLU A 753 5.96 43.74 -32.88
CA GLU A 753 5.64 44.05 -34.27
C GLU A 753 4.14 44.34 -34.43
N SER A 754 3.49 44.80 -33.35
CA SER A 754 2.07 45.11 -33.34
C SER A 754 1.75 46.24 -34.34
N ASP A 755 0.66 46.08 -35.07
CA ASP A 755 0.07 47.15 -35.86
C ASP A 755 -1.16 47.71 -35.14
N ASN A 756 -1.08 48.96 -34.67
CA ASN A 756 -2.14 49.59 -33.91
C ASN A 756 -3.45 49.69 -34.70
N LYS A 757 -3.38 49.97 -35.99
CA LYS A 757 -4.57 50.13 -36.84
C LYS A 757 -5.26 48.80 -37.08
N VAL A 758 -4.49 47.75 -37.30
CA VAL A 758 -5.01 46.37 -37.39
C VAL A 758 -5.65 45.97 -36.07
N THR A 759 -4.95 46.19 -34.95
CA THR A 759 -5.46 45.82 -33.61
C THR A 759 -6.75 46.56 -33.30
N GLN A 760 -6.81 47.86 -33.58
CA GLN A 760 -8.02 48.67 -33.49
C GLN A 760 -9.14 48.13 -34.39
N ALA A 761 -8.83 47.75 -35.63
CA ALA A 761 -9.82 47.18 -36.55
C ALA A 761 -10.37 45.84 -36.06
N LEU A 762 -9.52 44.94 -35.57
CA LEU A 762 -9.91 43.66 -34.96
C LEU A 762 -10.81 43.87 -33.74
N LEU A 763 -10.49 44.84 -32.88
CA LEU A 763 -11.32 45.19 -31.74
C LEU A 763 -12.69 45.73 -32.18
N LEU A 764 -12.71 46.61 -33.18
CA LEU A 764 -13.94 47.19 -33.69
C LEU A 764 -14.83 46.18 -34.42
N LEU A 765 -14.25 45.16 -35.08
CA LEU A 765 -15.02 44.04 -35.62
C LEU A 765 -15.78 43.28 -34.51
N ALA A 766 -15.16 43.13 -33.33
CA ALA A 766 -15.79 42.50 -32.18
C ALA A 766 -16.83 43.40 -31.48
N LEU A 767 -16.63 44.72 -31.48
CA LEU A 767 -17.49 45.65 -30.73
C LEU A 767 -18.64 46.27 -31.56
N SER A 768 -18.44 46.49 -32.86
CA SER A 768 -19.39 47.21 -33.72
C SER A 768 -20.21 46.28 -34.61
N ALA A 769 -21.53 46.28 -34.40
CA ALA A 769 -22.47 45.53 -35.24
C ALA A 769 -22.52 46.05 -36.69
N SER A 770 -22.23 47.33 -36.93
CA SER A 770 -22.23 47.88 -38.29
C SER A 770 -21.03 47.43 -39.12
N LEU A 771 -19.89 47.17 -38.45
CA LEU A 771 -18.68 46.67 -39.12
C LEU A 771 -18.74 45.15 -39.31
N SER A 772 -19.26 44.41 -38.33
CA SER A 772 -19.46 42.97 -38.47
C SER A 772 -20.51 42.63 -39.53
N ALA A 773 -21.51 43.51 -39.76
CA ALA A 773 -22.53 43.33 -40.80
C ALA A 773 -22.04 43.46 -42.26
N ILE A 774 -20.81 43.94 -42.49
CA ILE A 774 -20.24 44.07 -43.84
C ILE A 774 -20.18 42.68 -44.52
N PRO A 775 -20.63 42.55 -45.79
CA PRO A 775 -20.63 41.26 -46.47
C PRO A 775 -19.21 40.74 -46.68
N LEU A 776 -19.01 39.46 -46.34
CA LEU A 776 -17.77 38.74 -46.60
C LEU A 776 -17.67 38.33 -48.08
N PRO A 777 -16.45 38.24 -48.63
CA PRO A 777 -16.22 37.71 -49.98
C PRO A 777 -16.84 36.31 -50.18
N SER A 778 -17.26 35.98 -51.41
CA SER A 778 -18.08 34.79 -51.69
C SER A 778 -17.27 33.52 -51.97
N ASP A 779 -16.08 33.63 -52.58
CA ASP A 779 -15.18 32.52 -52.89
C ASP A 779 -14.29 32.11 -51.71
N GLY A 780 -13.98 30.81 -51.58
CA GLY A 780 -13.29 30.28 -50.39
C GLY A 780 -11.79 30.58 -50.29
N ARG A 781 -11.12 30.98 -51.40
CA ARG A 781 -9.68 31.29 -51.42
C ARG A 781 -9.36 32.40 -52.40
N TYR A 782 -8.63 33.42 -51.93
CA TYR A 782 -8.15 34.53 -52.75
C TYR A 782 -6.63 34.58 -52.78
N ASN A 783 -6.06 34.72 -53.97
CA ASN A 783 -4.64 35.02 -54.13
C ASN A 783 -4.43 36.51 -54.30
N LEU A 784 -4.29 37.22 -53.18
CA LEU A 784 -4.09 38.68 -53.18
C LEU A 784 -2.68 39.11 -53.64
N SER A 785 -1.75 38.18 -53.87
CA SER A 785 -0.44 38.50 -54.45
C SER A 785 -0.52 38.96 -55.92
N LEU A 786 -1.63 38.66 -56.61
CA LEU A 786 -1.91 39.11 -57.98
C LEU A 786 -2.17 40.63 -58.07
N GLY A 787 -2.37 41.30 -56.93
CA GLY A 787 -2.58 42.74 -56.86
C GLY A 787 -4.03 43.18 -57.11
N CYS A 788 -4.27 44.48 -56.96
CA CYS A 788 -5.59 45.11 -57.05
C CYS A 788 -5.78 45.97 -58.32
N LYS A 789 -4.83 45.91 -59.25
CA LYS A 789 -4.84 46.65 -60.51
C LYS A 789 -4.96 45.67 -61.67
N MET A 790 -5.77 46.02 -62.65
CA MET A 790 -5.91 45.25 -63.88
C MET A 790 -4.59 45.26 -64.67
N GLU A 791 -4.11 44.07 -65.05
CA GLU A 791 -2.93 43.93 -65.90
C GLU A 791 -3.30 44.05 -67.38
N ALA A 792 -3.03 45.24 -67.96
CA ALA A 792 -3.40 45.55 -69.34
C ALA A 792 -2.71 44.67 -70.39
N THR A 793 -1.50 44.18 -70.08
CA THR A 793 -0.70 43.28 -70.92
C THR A 793 -1.32 41.89 -71.03
N GLU A 794 -1.94 41.40 -69.97
CA GLU A 794 -2.59 40.09 -69.94
C GLU A 794 -3.88 40.10 -70.79
N LEU A 795 -4.69 41.15 -70.66
CA LEU A 795 -5.88 41.33 -71.51
C LEU A 795 -5.52 41.45 -73.00
N GLU A 796 -4.41 42.13 -73.33
CA GLU A 796 -3.91 42.22 -74.69
C GLU A 796 -3.47 40.84 -75.23
N ALA A 797 -2.80 40.04 -74.39
CA ALA A 797 -2.38 38.68 -74.75
C ALA A 797 -3.60 37.76 -74.98
N ILE A 798 -4.60 37.79 -74.10
CA ILE A 798 -5.85 37.03 -74.24
C ILE A 798 -6.55 37.40 -75.55
N ALA A 799 -6.68 38.70 -75.83
CA ALA A 799 -7.32 39.19 -77.05
C ALA A 799 -6.57 38.78 -78.32
N ARG A 800 -5.22 38.80 -78.31
CA ARG A 800 -4.39 38.33 -79.43
C ARG A 800 -4.50 36.83 -79.66
N GLN A 801 -4.52 36.02 -78.60
CA GLN A 801 -4.69 34.56 -78.69
C GLN A 801 -6.09 34.16 -79.18
N ALA A 802 -7.07 35.03 -78.98
CA ALA A 802 -8.44 34.87 -79.46
C ALA A 802 -8.69 35.53 -80.84
N ALA A 803 -7.68 36.09 -81.51
CA ALA A 803 -7.83 36.66 -82.84
C ALA A 803 -8.33 35.63 -83.86
N LEU A 804 -9.25 36.04 -84.74
CA LEU A 804 -9.79 35.18 -85.78
C LEU A 804 -8.74 34.91 -86.86
N ARG A 805 -8.83 33.72 -87.47
CA ARG A 805 -8.01 33.37 -88.63
C ARG A 805 -8.32 34.31 -89.80
N TYR A 806 -7.30 34.63 -90.59
CA TYR A 806 -7.37 35.59 -91.70
C TYR A 806 -8.58 35.35 -92.62
N GLU A 807 -8.89 34.10 -92.96
CA GLU A 807 -9.97 33.72 -93.87
C GLU A 807 -11.37 34.12 -93.36
N LEU A 808 -11.51 34.28 -92.04
CA LEU A 808 -12.77 34.61 -91.38
C LEU A 808 -12.95 36.12 -91.17
N THR A 809 -11.95 36.93 -91.51
CA THR A 809 -11.99 38.39 -91.31
C THR A 809 -12.57 39.13 -92.52
N PRO A 810 -13.19 40.31 -92.32
CA PRO A 810 -13.65 41.16 -93.42
C PRO A 810 -12.53 41.55 -94.40
N ALA A 811 -11.29 41.68 -93.91
CA ALA A 811 -10.11 42.02 -94.71
C ALA A 811 -9.80 40.99 -95.82
N ALA A 812 -10.17 39.72 -95.64
CA ALA A 812 -10.02 38.71 -96.69
C ALA A 812 -10.95 38.92 -97.90
N ARG A 813 -12.07 39.65 -97.70
CA ARG A 813 -13.12 39.87 -98.71
C ARG A 813 -12.94 41.17 -99.52
N LEU A 814 -11.88 41.95 -99.27
CA LEU A 814 -11.63 43.23 -99.94
C LEU A 814 -11.28 43.03 -101.42
N GLY A 815 -11.97 43.72 -102.34
CA GLY A 815 -11.68 43.65 -103.78
C GLY A 815 -10.26 44.15 -104.14
N PRO A 816 -9.68 43.70 -105.28
CA PRO A 816 -8.45 44.26 -105.81
C PRO A 816 -8.68 45.71 -106.27
N HIS A 817 -7.69 46.59 -106.07
CA HIS A 817 -7.74 47.95 -106.64
C HIS A 817 -7.35 47.94 -108.13
N LEU A 818 -7.79 48.97 -108.87
CA LEU A 818 -7.44 49.17 -110.28
C LEU A 818 -5.91 49.24 -110.44
N GLY A 819 -5.33 48.26 -111.17
CA GLY A 819 -3.89 48.15 -111.44
C GLY A 819 -3.08 47.32 -110.42
N GLU A 820 -3.71 46.71 -109.42
CA GLU A 820 -3.04 45.93 -108.37
C GLU A 820 -2.75 44.49 -108.84
N SER A 821 -1.51 44.00 -108.70
CA SER A 821 -1.20 42.59 -108.96
C SER A 821 -1.73 41.68 -107.85
N SER A 822 -2.01 40.39 -108.15
CA SER A 822 -2.54 39.44 -107.18
C SER A 822 -1.67 39.33 -105.91
N ARG A 823 -0.34 39.43 -106.05
CA ARG A 823 0.60 39.43 -104.91
C ARG A 823 0.48 40.71 -104.07
N GLN A 824 0.31 41.86 -104.71
CA GLN A 824 0.12 43.15 -104.03
C GLN A 824 -1.23 43.19 -103.28
N THR A 825 -2.32 42.71 -103.89
CA THR A 825 -3.63 42.59 -103.23
C THR A 825 -3.54 41.70 -101.99
N MET A 826 -2.87 40.55 -102.08
CA MET A 826 -2.70 39.65 -100.93
C MET A 826 -1.87 40.29 -99.81
N SER A 827 -0.75 40.94 -100.14
CA SER A 827 0.07 41.67 -99.16
C SER A 827 -0.62 42.87 -98.53
N ARG A 828 -1.54 43.54 -99.23
CA ARG A 828 -2.37 44.61 -98.68
C ARG A 828 -3.42 44.04 -97.73
N ARG A 829 -4.19 43.02 -98.16
CA ARG A 829 -5.21 42.38 -97.30
C ARG A 829 -4.61 41.85 -95.99
N HIS A 830 -3.42 41.26 -96.02
CA HIS A 830 -2.74 40.81 -94.79
C HIS A 830 -2.30 41.97 -93.89
N ARG A 831 -1.76 43.05 -94.45
CA ARG A 831 -1.39 44.25 -93.67
C ARG A 831 -2.62 44.92 -93.05
N GLU A 832 -3.70 45.01 -93.81
CA GLU A 832 -4.96 45.58 -93.35
C GLU A 832 -5.59 44.70 -92.26
N CYS A 833 -5.62 43.37 -92.44
CA CYS A 833 -6.04 42.45 -91.39
C CYS A 833 -5.21 42.62 -90.11
N GLN A 834 -3.89 42.72 -90.20
CA GLN A 834 -3.02 42.91 -89.02
C GLN A 834 -3.30 44.24 -88.31
N SER A 835 -3.43 45.34 -89.06
CA SER A 835 -3.78 46.66 -88.53
C SER A 835 -5.14 46.64 -87.83
N GLU A 836 -6.16 46.09 -88.49
CA GLU A 836 -7.53 46.13 -87.97
C GLU A 836 -7.71 45.16 -86.78
N THR A 837 -7.01 44.01 -86.76
CA THR A 837 -6.93 43.13 -85.58
C THR A 837 -6.27 43.84 -84.40
N MET A 838 -5.17 44.59 -84.59
CA MET A 838 -4.57 45.37 -83.50
C MET A 838 -5.54 46.41 -82.94
N LYS A 839 -6.29 47.11 -83.80
CA LYS A 839 -7.35 48.05 -83.36
C LYS A 839 -8.46 47.33 -82.59
N ALA A 840 -8.88 46.15 -83.03
CA ALA A 840 -9.90 45.36 -82.34
C ALA A 840 -9.41 44.89 -80.95
N VAL A 841 -8.13 44.55 -80.82
CA VAL A 841 -7.50 44.20 -79.53
C VAL A 841 -7.49 45.40 -78.58
N GLU A 842 -7.12 46.59 -79.08
CA GLU A 842 -7.17 47.83 -78.29
C GLU A 842 -8.59 48.19 -77.84
N LEU A 843 -9.59 48.01 -78.71
CA LEU A 843 -11.00 48.26 -78.36
C LEU A 843 -11.53 47.23 -77.35
N PHE A 844 -11.17 45.95 -77.48
CA PHE A 844 -11.52 44.91 -76.51
C PHE A 844 -10.91 45.21 -75.13
N LYS A 845 -9.59 45.51 -75.09
CA LYS A 845 -8.86 45.91 -73.89
C LYS A 845 -9.48 47.17 -73.26
N GLY A 846 -9.71 48.21 -74.04
CA GLY A 846 -10.32 49.46 -73.58
C GLY A 846 -11.74 49.29 -73.07
N GLY A 847 -12.52 48.39 -73.68
CA GLY A 847 -13.88 48.05 -73.26
C GLY A 847 -13.94 47.33 -71.91
N LEU A 848 -12.99 46.43 -71.63
CA LEU A 848 -12.88 45.76 -70.33
C LEU A 848 -12.25 46.65 -69.26
N ALA A 849 -11.22 47.43 -69.62
CA ALA A 849 -10.55 48.34 -68.70
C ALA A 849 -11.48 49.40 -68.10
N ARG A 850 -12.47 49.86 -68.88
CA ARG A 850 -13.50 50.81 -68.41
C ARG A 850 -14.49 50.21 -67.41
N GLN A 851 -14.59 48.89 -67.35
CA GLN A 851 -15.49 48.20 -66.43
C GLN A 851 -14.82 47.92 -65.09
N TRP A 852 -13.49 47.98 -65.02
CA TRP A 852 -12.75 47.77 -63.78
C TRP A 852 -12.95 48.94 -62.80
N PRO A 853 -13.22 48.69 -61.51
CA PRO A 853 -13.44 47.39 -60.87
C PRO A 853 -14.89 46.87 -61.05
N CYS A 854 -15.05 45.60 -61.41
CA CYS A 854 -16.34 44.91 -61.50
C CYS A 854 -16.23 43.44 -61.11
N ASP A 855 -17.28 42.88 -60.51
CA ASP A 855 -17.32 41.46 -60.11
C ASP A 855 -17.36 40.52 -61.33
N CYS A 856 -18.16 40.86 -62.35
CA CYS A 856 -18.24 40.12 -63.61
C CYS A 856 -18.21 41.11 -64.80
N PRO A 857 -17.16 41.12 -65.63
CA PRO A 857 -17.08 41.99 -66.78
C PRO A 857 -18.12 41.61 -67.85
N ARG A 858 -18.80 42.61 -68.40
CA ARG A 858 -19.73 42.45 -69.53
C ARG A 858 -18.96 42.33 -70.84
N THR A 859 -19.41 41.39 -71.66
CA THR A 859 -18.87 41.15 -73.00
C THR A 859 -18.95 42.40 -73.89
N PRO A 860 -17.83 42.88 -74.47
CA PRO A 860 -17.86 43.99 -75.42
C PRO A 860 -18.73 43.66 -76.63
N SER A 861 -19.75 44.49 -76.89
CA SER A 861 -20.77 44.27 -77.94
C SER A 861 -20.42 44.95 -79.27
N ASP A 862 -19.19 45.45 -79.42
CA ASP A 862 -18.77 46.17 -80.61
C ASP A 862 -18.69 45.21 -81.80
N GLY A 863 -19.52 45.47 -82.83
CA GLY A 863 -19.53 44.72 -84.09
C GLY A 863 -18.16 44.70 -84.78
N TYR A 864 -17.33 45.71 -84.50
CA TYR A 864 -15.96 45.78 -84.99
C TYR A 864 -15.03 44.79 -84.26
N VAL A 865 -15.19 44.60 -82.95
CA VAL A 865 -14.38 43.66 -82.16
C VAL A 865 -14.72 42.21 -82.52
N THR A 866 -16.01 41.90 -82.66
CA THR A 866 -16.48 40.56 -83.05
C THR A 866 -16.08 40.16 -84.49
N ALA A 867 -15.78 41.14 -85.36
CA ALA A 867 -15.33 40.88 -86.73
C ALA A 867 -13.87 40.38 -86.82
N TYR A 868 -13.05 40.61 -85.79
CA TYR A 868 -11.62 40.26 -85.79
C TYR A 868 -11.18 39.41 -84.59
N ILE A 869 -11.98 39.32 -83.52
CA ILE A 869 -11.68 38.56 -82.30
C ILE A 869 -12.83 37.60 -81.99
N ASN A 870 -12.49 36.36 -81.64
CA ASN A 870 -13.44 35.42 -81.07
C ASN A 870 -13.74 35.80 -79.61
N VAL A 871 -14.75 36.66 -79.44
CA VAL A 871 -15.09 37.26 -78.15
C VAL A 871 -15.52 36.21 -77.10
N SER A 872 -16.21 35.13 -77.48
CA SER A 872 -16.59 34.09 -76.51
C SER A 872 -15.38 33.33 -75.97
N LYS A 873 -14.40 33.02 -76.84
CA LYS A 873 -13.13 32.41 -76.43
C LYS A 873 -12.31 33.36 -75.55
N ALA A 874 -12.27 34.65 -75.91
CA ALA A 874 -11.55 35.66 -75.12
C ALA A 874 -12.16 35.85 -73.72
N MET A 875 -13.48 36.00 -73.63
CA MET A 875 -14.18 36.18 -72.35
C MET A 875 -14.07 34.95 -71.43
N GLY A 876 -14.01 33.75 -71.99
CA GLY A 876 -13.80 32.52 -71.21
C GLY A 876 -12.39 32.36 -70.62
N SER A 877 -11.44 33.24 -70.95
CA SER A 877 -10.12 33.31 -70.31
C SER A 877 -9.96 34.55 -69.41
N VAL A 878 -10.95 35.45 -69.38
CA VAL A 878 -11.00 36.65 -68.52
C VAL A 878 -11.75 36.38 -67.22
N VAL A 879 -12.75 35.49 -67.28
CA VAL A 879 -13.51 34.95 -66.14
C VAL A 879 -12.91 33.60 -65.76
#